data_AF-A0A914K1M6-F1
#
_entry.id   AF-A0A914K1M6-F1
#
_cell.length_a   1.000
_cell.length_b   1.000
_cell.length_c   1.000
_cell.angle_alpha   90.00
_cell.angle_beta   90.00
_cell.angle_gamma   90.00
#
_symmetry.space_group_name_H-M   'P 1'
#
loop_
_entity.id
_entity.type
_entity.pdbx_description
1 polymer ?
#
loop_
_entity_poly.entity_id
_entity_poly.type
_entity_poly.pdbx_seq_one_letter_code
_entity_poly.pdbx_strand_id
1 'polypeptide(L)'
;MEPELASPLLLNIDQFLTECCWDHVYIYDGNSASNNLLAVLSGLQTGRQLSIPSGKAVVHFVSDLAYNLEGFTISYSWGTCPKNCSQHGDCKNGKCQCIEGFTGEFCEFPICEKDGLTAPCLRGVCENGRCKSTIGLYNGNYCQGLHEGVWDHIHTKSKNKFTPRASHAMAVNDNKAWIFGGFYFRNHGNHDLTSYDFTTNTFHSLSIINTPPQTRYDHSMVYYKDKLYIFGGVINNKTVTNELWSLDLGSGSWKMLRSHNESPETIPKAVAGHTAHVINDKMYVFFGYNPTEGYVHRVQIYNFVDGTWKLGKEQDSIIGRFGHSSTLYLENSKMPVVYVYGGYNQVAQEAAYNISNDLLKFEPMTETWTDIGSGLVRVFRHTAVIIDHMLYIIGGNSHNESTTARLSECYSGEVYSYDILCQVWAKVPTTKGPISVSRYGHLSAEYNGSVYVFGGFNGLMNNDVLKLSLPQCNSLANSEEECTESATGVRCIFVDKKCIKASTDVSYRQSFLSLIKGGTPRLLPENCPGMNLRSTQCSEHKDCQSCFNQKDCGWCESTLLCVNSDTSCADGSAITSDSKSCPAKSKTSSQTIQRPCSLATNCFACHQLPHCSWYMIEAKHVCILQKDEAILIEQHNRIESERLASIAHSSIPAASSLTDFRYLQPFKGNSASCPVPCSNLTDCSSCTQRNCMWCPSTRRCVNMDTYMISFPYGQCQSWITQANSNNNHACQLDPYDCSLQKTCEECQQIGPRCGWCDNGEGTGVGECIAGSTDGPFEKHRCMKREAWYFTGTPHCQCNGHSQCSNNTIEICSKCHDDTAGEHCERCADGYFGDPRNGGNCTECQCHDQAHFCDNENGDCYCTTKGVIGAHCDKCDTKYEGDPTKNRPCSYKLAIDFIFTFKLDNNDVKDKYVNKINFFSIPFKDDTDLQFSISCDAEYDARVDISKSRTELDGEIITQKVLSQNPCNDKTLKKTYHANDKEWPFGTIKNTTFHVTVYNFTTPIKIQISFAQSPPINWVLFFVIFAACFVVLLVVAGLVWIIKQRVERYHLMQTRHVEIERMASRPFASAQLDLSPNRYDSATPISIEPCSNYQAGIYTLIVRLPTGGKEFTPHGTSGLAVASSLCTLTQSQLALLQPPEADGQQANQKSSLRRFISFKNPFSSR
;
A
#
# COMPACT_ATOMS: atom_id res chain seq x y z
N MET A 1 -4.13 34.66 -43.81
CA MET A 1 -5.14 34.36 -42.77
C MET A 1 -4.38 33.71 -41.64
N GLU A 2 -4.18 34.41 -40.53
CA GLU A 2 -3.83 33.75 -39.27
C GLU A 2 -4.94 32.73 -38.97
N PRO A 3 -4.61 31.50 -38.55
CA PRO A 3 -5.64 30.55 -38.15
C PRO A 3 -6.45 31.17 -37.01
N GLU A 4 -7.78 31.18 -37.11
CA GLU A 4 -8.66 31.55 -36.01
C GLU A 4 -8.22 30.74 -34.78
N LEU A 5 -7.67 31.42 -33.76
CA LEU A 5 -7.38 30.77 -32.48
C LEU A 5 -8.72 30.27 -31.95
N ALA A 6 -8.90 28.95 -31.88
CA ALA A 6 -10.03 28.36 -31.19
C ALA A 6 -10.09 28.92 -29.76
N SER A 7 -11.26 29.37 -29.32
CA SER A 7 -11.41 29.87 -27.95
C SER A 7 -11.11 28.74 -26.96
N PRO A 8 -10.39 29.01 -25.85
CA PRO A 8 -10.02 27.96 -24.91
C PRO A 8 -11.25 27.37 -24.21
N LEU A 9 -11.12 26.10 -23.83
CA LEU A 9 -12.08 25.36 -23.00
C LEU A 9 -11.71 25.56 -21.53
N LEU A 10 -12.68 25.81 -20.66
CA LEU A 10 -12.48 25.99 -19.23
C LEU A 10 -13.14 24.83 -18.49
N LEU A 11 -12.36 24.04 -17.74
CA LEU A 11 -12.89 23.03 -16.82
C LEU A 11 -12.95 23.60 -15.41
N ASN A 12 -14.06 23.35 -14.72
CA ASN A 12 -14.26 23.66 -13.32
C ASN A 12 -14.40 22.34 -12.55
N ILE A 13 -13.56 22.16 -11.54
CA ILE A 13 -13.57 21.02 -10.62
C ILE A 13 -14.36 21.47 -9.39
N ASP A 14 -15.64 21.11 -9.37
CA ASP A 14 -16.60 21.58 -8.38
C ASP A 14 -16.41 20.84 -7.04
N GLN A 15 -16.34 19.52 -7.11
CA GLN A 15 -16.04 18.62 -5.99
C GLN A 15 -15.06 17.55 -6.45
N PHE A 16 -14.06 17.22 -5.64
CA PHE A 16 -13.08 16.18 -5.95
C PHE A 16 -12.61 15.50 -4.65
N LEU A 17 -13.00 14.23 -4.48
CA LEU A 17 -12.67 13.38 -3.35
C LEU A 17 -12.38 11.96 -3.85
N THR A 18 -11.10 11.67 -4.04
CA THR A 18 -10.58 10.37 -4.49
C THR A 18 -9.49 9.88 -3.54
N GLU A 19 -9.08 8.62 -3.64
CA GLU A 19 -8.01 8.11 -2.80
C GLU A 19 -6.70 8.86 -3.07
N CYS A 20 -6.05 9.29 -1.99
CA CYS A 20 -4.85 10.10 -2.10
C CYS A 20 -3.66 9.29 -2.63
N CYS A 21 -3.02 9.77 -3.69
CA CYS A 21 -1.84 9.17 -4.34
C CYS A 21 -2.07 7.80 -5.02
N TRP A 22 -3.29 7.25 -5.00
CA TRP A 22 -3.63 5.97 -5.64
C TRP A 22 -4.60 6.18 -6.80
N ASP A 23 -5.68 6.92 -6.56
CA ASP A 23 -6.64 7.34 -7.58
C ASP A 23 -6.21 8.65 -8.26
N HIS A 24 -6.26 8.68 -9.59
CA HIS A 24 -5.80 9.82 -10.37
C HIS A 24 -6.73 10.18 -11.52
N VAL A 25 -7.01 11.49 -11.66
CA VAL A 25 -7.64 12.07 -12.86
C VAL A 25 -6.61 12.85 -13.65
N TYR A 26 -6.31 12.39 -14.85
CA TYR A 26 -5.40 13.01 -15.81
C TYR A 26 -6.18 13.91 -16.77
N ILE A 27 -5.72 15.14 -16.99
CA ILE A 27 -6.33 16.09 -17.93
C ILE A 27 -5.30 16.51 -18.98
N TYR A 28 -5.59 16.23 -20.25
CA TYR A 28 -4.74 16.55 -21.40
C TYR A 28 -5.33 17.68 -22.25
N ASP A 29 -4.48 18.56 -22.77
CA ASP A 29 -4.82 19.63 -23.71
C ASP A 29 -4.79 19.11 -25.15
N GLY A 30 -5.95 18.71 -25.68
CA GLY A 30 -6.09 18.23 -27.04
C GLY A 30 -7.11 17.10 -27.19
N ASN A 31 -6.84 16.25 -28.17
CA ASN A 31 -7.75 15.22 -28.68
C ASN A 31 -7.29 13.78 -28.36
N SER A 32 -6.18 13.61 -27.63
CA SER A 32 -5.59 12.34 -27.24
C SER A 32 -4.79 12.48 -25.93
N ALA A 33 -4.62 11.38 -25.19
CA ALA A 33 -3.69 11.31 -24.06
C ALA A 33 -2.20 11.34 -24.47
N SER A 34 -1.91 11.51 -25.76
CA SER A 34 -0.57 11.81 -26.27
C SER A 34 -0.27 13.32 -26.36
N ASN A 35 -1.28 14.18 -26.20
CA ASN A 35 -1.09 15.62 -26.10
C ASN A 35 -0.51 16.04 -24.73
N ASN A 36 -0.35 17.35 -24.52
CA ASN A 36 0.25 17.89 -23.30
C ASN A 36 -0.62 17.58 -22.08
N LEU A 37 -0.03 16.93 -21.08
CA LEU A 37 -0.68 16.70 -19.78
C LEU A 37 -0.65 18.00 -18.98
N LEU A 38 -1.82 18.51 -18.60
CA LEU A 38 -1.98 19.75 -17.84
C LEU A 38 -2.10 19.51 -16.34
N ALA A 39 -2.83 18.46 -15.94
CA ALA A 39 -3.16 18.21 -14.55
C ALA A 39 -3.22 16.71 -14.24
N VAL A 40 -2.86 16.36 -13.01
CA VAL A 40 -2.98 15.03 -12.41
C VAL A 40 -3.57 15.21 -11.02
N LEU A 41 -4.88 15.04 -10.90
CA LEU A 41 -5.62 15.34 -9.68
C LEU A 41 -5.80 14.06 -8.85
N SER A 42 -5.69 14.18 -7.53
CA SER A 42 -5.85 13.08 -6.55
C SER A 42 -6.17 13.67 -5.17
N GLY A 43 -6.82 12.90 -4.30
CA GLY A 43 -7.18 13.31 -2.94
C GLY A 43 -8.36 14.27 -2.85
N LEU A 44 -8.41 15.05 -1.77
CA LEU A 44 -9.38 16.13 -1.60
C LEU A 44 -8.92 17.41 -2.34
N GLN A 45 -9.73 17.87 -3.30
CA GLN A 45 -9.56 19.16 -3.97
C GLN A 45 -10.92 19.80 -4.23
N THR A 46 -11.08 21.11 -4.06
CA THR A 46 -12.37 21.79 -4.33
C THR A 46 -12.14 23.14 -4.99
N GLY A 47 -13.09 23.55 -5.85
CA GLY A 47 -13.14 24.91 -6.41
C GLY A 47 -11.99 25.28 -7.34
N ARG A 48 -11.50 24.35 -8.17
CA ARG A 48 -10.39 24.60 -9.10
C ARG A 48 -10.88 24.86 -10.52
N GLN A 49 -10.17 25.70 -11.26
CA GLN A 49 -10.44 25.92 -12.68
C GLN A 49 -9.18 25.70 -13.50
N LEU A 50 -9.31 25.06 -14.66
CA LEU A 50 -8.22 24.75 -15.59
C LEU A 50 -8.58 25.24 -16.99
N SER A 51 -7.74 26.09 -17.55
CA SER A 51 -7.86 26.55 -18.94
C SER A 51 -7.14 25.58 -19.88
N ILE A 52 -7.80 25.24 -20.98
CA ILE A 52 -7.35 24.31 -22.02
C ILE A 52 -7.24 25.10 -23.33
N PRO A 53 -6.01 25.52 -23.69
CA PRO A 53 -5.77 26.39 -24.84
C PRO A 53 -6.26 25.84 -26.18
N SER A 54 -6.22 24.52 -26.40
CA SER A 54 -6.62 23.93 -27.68
C SER A 54 -8.13 23.93 -27.92
N GLY A 55 -8.94 24.19 -26.88
CA GLY A 55 -10.40 24.06 -26.92
C GLY A 55 -10.90 22.61 -26.91
N LYS A 56 -10.02 21.60 -26.86
CA LYS A 56 -10.35 20.17 -26.74
C LYS A 56 -9.62 19.59 -25.53
N ALA A 57 -10.26 18.68 -24.78
CA ALA A 57 -9.58 17.97 -23.70
C ALA A 57 -9.92 16.48 -23.66
N VAL A 58 -8.96 15.70 -23.17
CA VAL A 58 -9.14 14.31 -22.76
C VAL A 58 -9.00 14.25 -21.25
N VAL A 59 -10.04 13.71 -20.59
CA VAL A 59 -10.05 13.45 -19.16
C VAL A 59 -10.00 11.94 -18.96
N HIS A 60 -9.01 11.44 -18.23
CA HIS A 60 -8.79 10.02 -18.00
C HIS A 60 -8.72 9.75 -16.50
N PHE A 61 -9.64 8.95 -15.99
CA PHE A 61 -9.69 8.57 -14.58
C PHE A 61 -9.18 7.14 -14.41
N VAL A 62 -8.25 6.95 -13.47
CA VAL A 62 -7.71 5.65 -13.08
C VAL A 62 -7.89 5.50 -11.59
N SER A 63 -8.43 4.36 -11.17
CA SER A 63 -8.71 4.01 -9.78
C SER A 63 -8.55 2.51 -9.58
N ASP A 64 -8.32 2.09 -8.34
CA ASP A 64 -8.30 0.69 -7.95
C ASP A 64 -9.58 0.28 -7.20
N LEU A 65 -9.62 -0.96 -6.69
CA LEU A 65 -10.78 -1.48 -5.95
C LEU A 65 -10.59 -1.41 -4.42
N ALA A 66 -9.56 -0.71 -3.93
CA ALA A 66 -9.18 -0.72 -2.52
C ALA A 66 -10.09 0.16 -1.65
N TYR A 67 -10.32 1.41 -2.08
CA TYR A 67 -11.14 2.38 -1.34
C TYR A 67 -12.19 3.06 -2.22
N ASN A 68 -13.45 3.08 -1.76
CA ASN A 68 -14.55 3.73 -2.46
C ASN A 68 -14.92 5.07 -1.78
N LEU A 69 -14.79 6.18 -2.50
CA LEU A 69 -15.05 7.56 -2.05
C LEU A 69 -16.07 8.26 -2.97
N GLU A 70 -16.45 9.51 -2.66
CA GLU A 70 -17.51 10.23 -3.38
C GLU A 70 -17.16 10.61 -4.84
N GLY A 71 -15.90 10.49 -5.25
CA GLY A 71 -15.45 10.75 -6.61
C GLY A 71 -15.35 12.25 -6.92
N PHE A 72 -15.70 12.65 -8.14
CA PHE A 72 -15.54 14.04 -8.58
C PHE A 72 -16.63 14.52 -9.54
N THR A 73 -16.84 15.84 -9.57
CA THR A 73 -17.72 16.54 -10.52
C THR A 73 -16.91 17.59 -11.27
N ILE A 74 -16.89 17.49 -12.59
CA ILE A 74 -16.23 18.46 -13.49
C ILE A 74 -17.28 19.08 -14.41
N SER A 75 -17.42 20.40 -14.37
CA SER A 75 -18.21 21.17 -15.32
C SER A 75 -17.29 21.88 -16.33
N TYR A 76 -17.79 22.20 -17.52
CA TYR A 76 -16.99 22.87 -18.57
C TYR A 76 -17.73 24.04 -19.21
N SER A 77 -16.97 25.02 -19.70
CA SER A 77 -17.48 26.17 -20.44
C SER A 77 -16.50 26.60 -21.55
N TRP A 78 -17.00 27.23 -22.60
CA TRP A 78 -16.21 27.64 -23.77
C TRP A 78 -16.32 29.14 -24.01
N GLY A 79 -15.21 29.77 -24.41
CA GLY A 79 -15.19 31.22 -24.72
C GLY A 79 -15.27 32.13 -23.49
N THR A 80 -15.21 31.56 -22.29
CA THR A 80 -15.18 32.25 -21.00
C THR A 80 -13.74 32.34 -20.48
N CYS A 81 -13.43 33.41 -19.76
CA CYS A 81 -12.15 33.50 -19.07
C CYS A 81 -12.22 32.84 -17.69
N PRO A 82 -11.11 32.26 -17.20
CA PRO A 82 -11.06 31.75 -15.84
C PRO A 82 -11.43 32.85 -14.83
N LYS A 83 -12.19 32.47 -13.80
CA LYS A 83 -12.78 33.34 -12.77
C LYS A 83 -13.58 34.53 -13.30
N ASN A 84 -14.00 34.51 -14.58
CA ASN A 84 -14.60 35.65 -15.25
C ASN A 84 -13.79 36.95 -15.07
N CYS A 85 -12.47 36.84 -15.17
CA CYS A 85 -11.53 37.93 -14.91
C CYS A 85 -11.73 38.61 -13.55
N SER A 86 -12.16 37.82 -12.57
CA SER A 86 -12.48 38.26 -11.21
C SER A 86 -13.44 39.44 -11.17
N GLN A 87 -14.23 39.64 -12.23
CA GLN A 87 -15.11 40.80 -12.43
C GLN A 87 -14.35 42.15 -12.52
N HIS A 88 -13.05 42.12 -12.76
CA HIS A 88 -12.14 43.27 -12.82
C HIS A 88 -11.34 43.32 -14.13
N GLY A 89 -11.89 42.75 -15.19
CA GLY A 89 -11.27 42.73 -16.51
C GLY A 89 -12.21 42.27 -17.60
N ASP A 90 -11.87 42.61 -18.83
CA ASP A 90 -12.59 42.15 -20.01
C ASP A 90 -11.95 40.85 -20.53
N CYS A 91 -12.78 39.85 -20.81
CA CYS A 91 -12.32 38.60 -21.41
C CYS A 91 -12.13 38.77 -22.92
N LYS A 92 -10.90 38.64 -23.41
CA LYS A 92 -10.58 38.65 -24.85
C LYS A 92 -9.80 37.40 -25.23
N ASN A 93 -10.38 36.57 -26.10
CA ASN A 93 -9.79 35.30 -26.56
C ASN A 93 -9.33 34.41 -25.39
N GLY A 94 -10.14 34.34 -24.32
CA GLY A 94 -9.84 33.55 -23.12
C GLY A 94 -8.71 34.09 -22.22
N LYS A 95 -8.21 35.30 -22.48
CA LYS A 95 -7.29 36.03 -21.61
C LYS A 95 -7.96 37.24 -20.98
N CYS A 96 -7.67 37.47 -19.71
CA CYS A 96 -8.18 38.62 -18.99
C CYS A 96 -7.34 39.86 -19.28
N GLN A 97 -7.99 40.90 -19.80
CA GLN A 97 -7.42 42.24 -19.88
C GLN A 97 -7.90 43.04 -18.67
N CYS A 98 -7.01 43.27 -17.72
CA CYS A 98 -7.38 43.93 -16.46
C CYS A 98 -7.69 45.40 -16.66
N ILE A 99 -8.72 45.87 -15.96
CA ILE A 99 -9.02 47.29 -15.84
C ILE A 99 -7.94 47.98 -14.98
N GLU A 100 -7.83 49.30 -15.13
CA GLU A 100 -6.88 50.10 -14.35
C GLU A 100 -7.09 49.91 -12.84
N GLY A 101 -6.00 49.79 -12.08
CA GLY A 101 -6.05 49.44 -10.66
C GLY A 101 -6.17 47.95 -10.35
N PHE A 102 -6.17 47.05 -11.35
CA PHE A 102 -6.13 45.59 -11.14
C PHE A 102 -5.04 44.92 -11.99
N THR A 103 -4.53 43.81 -11.49
CA THR A 103 -3.49 42.98 -12.10
C THR A 103 -3.67 41.52 -11.72
N GLY A 104 -2.76 40.67 -12.18
CA GLY A 104 -2.91 39.22 -12.10
C GLY A 104 -3.30 38.61 -13.43
N GLU A 105 -3.26 37.29 -13.49
CA GLU A 105 -3.62 36.54 -14.70
C GLU A 105 -5.14 36.55 -14.94
N PHE A 106 -5.91 36.68 -13.86
CA PHE A 106 -7.37 36.72 -13.86
C PHE A 106 -7.88 38.04 -13.29
N CYS A 107 -7.05 39.09 -13.24
CA CYS A 107 -7.38 40.41 -12.69
C CYS A 107 -7.87 40.36 -11.23
N GLU A 108 -7.43 39.36 -10.48
CA GLU A 108 -7.85 39.08 -9.12
C GLU A 108 -7.13 39.98 -8.09
N PHE A 109 -6.06 40.67 -8.49
CA PHE A 109 -5.21 41.42 -7.58
C PHE A 109 -5.32 42.92 -7.81
N PRO A 110 -5.87 43.66 -6.85
CA PRO A 110 -5.94 45.11 -6.93
C PRO A 110 -4.56 45.78 -6.71
N ILE A 111 -4.20 46.78 -7.53
CA ILE A 111 -2.96 47.58 -7.44
C ILE A 111 -3.24 48.85 -6.64
N CYS A 112 -2.40 49.10 -5.64
CA CYS A 112 -2.47 50.33 -4.86
C CYS A 112 -1.99 51.54 -5.70
N GLU A 113 -2.88 52.50 -6.02
CA GLU A 113 -2.53 53.79 -6.65
C GLU A 113 -2.95 54.99 -5.78
N LYS A 114 -2.30 56.15 -5.97
CA LYS A 114 -2.45 57.36 -5.15
C LYS A 114 -3.49 58.32 -5.74
N ASP A 115 -4.33 58.90 -4.87
CA ASP A 115 -5.32 59.97 -5.13
C ASP A 115 -6.62 59.57 -5.88
N GLY A 116 -7.26 58.46 -5.49
CA GLY A 116 -8.60 58.09 -5.99
C GLY A 116 -9.13 56.67 -5.73
N LEU A 117 -8.34 55.81 -5.07
CA LEU A 117 -8.67 54.52 -4.42
C LEU A 117 -9.67 53.57 -5.13
N THR A 118 -9.14 52.63 -5.91
CA THR A 118 -9.84 51.38 -6.34
C THR A 118 -9.03 50.11 -6.03
N ALA A 119 -8.32 50.06 -4.89
CA ALA A 119 -7.61 48.85 -4.41
C ALA A 119 -7.42 48.82 -2.88
N PRO A 120 -7.48 47.66 -2.18
CA PRO A 120 -7.49 47.51 -0.74
C PRO A 120 -6.07 47.62 -0.16
N CYS A 121 -5.59 48.84 0.00
CA CYS A 121 -4.57 49.13 1.01
C CYS A 121 -5.30 49.23 2.36
N LEU A 122 -5.58 48.06 2.97
CA LEU A 122 -6.58 47.92 4.03
C LEU A 122 -6.32 48.85 5.22
N ARG A 123 -5.08 48.88 5.72
CA ARG A 123 -4.67 49.65 6.91
C ARG A 123 -3.30 50.31 6.72
N GLY A 124 -3.06 50.89 5.54
CA GLY A 124 -1.81 51.55 5.15
C GLY A 124 -1.97 52.74 4.23
N VAL A 125 -0.85 53.34 3.83
CA VAL A 125 -0.73 54.39 2.81
C VAL A 125 -0.01 53.82 1.61
N CYS A 126 -0.47 54.19 0.42
CA CYS A 126 0.13 53.74 -0.82
C CYS A 126 1.47 54.45 -1.11
N GLU A 127 2.57 53.70 -1.22
CA GLU A 127 3.86 54.21 -1.68
C GLU A 127 4.41 53.29 -2.80
N ASN A 128 4.64 53.83 -4.01
CA ASN A 128 5.21 53.10 -5.16
C ASN A 128 4.49 51.79 -5.52
N GLY A 129 3.14 51.77 -5.47
CA GLY A 129 2.37 50.57 -5.80
C GLY A 129 2.29 49.51 -4.70
N ARG A 130 2.84 49.79 -3.50
CA ARG A 130 2.78 48.91 -2.32
C ARG A 130 2.08 49.61 -1.16
N CYS A 131 1.33 48.85 -0.38
CA CYS A 131 0.71 49.35 0.84
C CYS A 131 1.77 49.39 1.95
N LYS A 132 1.97 50.57 2.55
CA LYS A 132 2.84 50.78 3.69
C LYS A 132 1.99 51.02 4.93
N SER A 133 2.10 50.15 5.92
CA SER A 133 1.28 50.23 7.14
C SER A 133 1.46 51.58 7.84
N THR A 134 0.34 52.24 8.14
CA THR A 134 0.34 53.55 8.83
C THR A 134 0.75 53.43 10.30
N ILE A 135 0.60 52.23 10.88
CA ILE A 135 0.81 51.95 12.32
C ILE A 135 1.93 50.93 12.54
N GLY A 136 2.63 50.45 11.49
CA GLY A 136 3.71 49.45 11.63
C GLY A 136 3.26 48.08 12.16
N LEU A 137 1.94 47.87 12.31
CA LEU A 137 1.34 46.72 12.98
C LEU A 137 0.80 45.66 12.00
N TYR A 138 0.70 45.95 10.71
CA TYR A 138 0.08 45.05 9.71
C TYR A 138 1.11 44.51 8.73
N ASN A 139 0.90 43.26 8.32
CA ASN A 139 1.81 42.47 7.49
C ASN A 139 1.31 42.30 6.04
N GLY A 140 2.26 41.97 5.16
CA GLY A 140 2.04 41.68 3.74
C GLY A 140 1.91 42.90 2.84
N ASN A 141 1.87 42.64 1.53
CA ASN A 141 1.87 43.70 0.51
C ASN A 141 0.63 44.62 0.54
N TYR A 142 -0.44 44.17 1.20
CA TYR A 142 -1.73 44.90 1.36
C TYR A 142 -2.04 45.30 2.82
N CYS A 143 -1.10 45.11 3.75
CA CYS A 143 -1.28 45.42 5.19
C CYS A 143 -2.51 44.73 5.81
N GLN A 144 -2.55 43.40 5.73
CA GLN A 144 -3.74 42.58 5.99
C GLN A 144 -3.74 41.80 7.31
N GLY A 145 -2.58 41.30 7.77
CA GLY A 145 -2.49 40.49 9.00
C GLY A 145 -1.80 41.22 10.14
N LEU A 146 -2.41 41.33 11.32
CA LEU A 146 -1.81 41.93 12.51
C LEU A 146 -1.01 40.89 13.32
N HIS A 147 -1.63 39.75 13.63
CA HIS A 147 -1.05 38.65 14.44
C HIS A 147 -0.93 37.33 13.66
N GLU A 148 -1.16 37.37 12.35
CA GLU A 148 -1.12 36.21 11.47
C GLU A 148 0.00 36.37 10.44
N GLY A 149 0.53 35.22 10.00
CA GLY A 149 1.39 35.13 8.84
C GLY A 149 0.59 35.38 7.57
N VAL A 150 1.19 36.09 6.63
CA VAL A 150 0.51 36.57 5.44
C VAL A 150 1.18 36.01 4.19
N TRP A 151 0.39 35.32 3.37
CA TRP A 151 0.83 34.83 2.06
C TRP A 151 0.56 35.88 0.99
N ASP A 152 1.62 36.29 0.30
CA ASP A 152 1.56 37.17 -0.86
C ASP A 152 2.03 36.40 -2.12
N HIS A 153 1.32 36.57 -3.23
CA HIS A 153 1.81 36.10 -4.53
C HIS A 153 2.77 37.14 -5.11
N ILE A 154 4.00 36.74 -5.46
CA ILE A 154 4.98 37.66 -6.05
C ILE A 154 4.79 37.73 -7.56
N HIS A 155 4.41 38.91 -8.05
CA HIS A 155 4.35 39.20 -9.47
C HIS A 155 5.74 39.54 -10.01
N THR A 156 6.28 38.66 -10.85
CA THR A 156 7.55 38.91 -11.52
C THR A 156 7.33 39.77 -12.77
N LYS A 157 8.18 40.80 -12.96
CA LYS A 157 8.08 41.72 -14.11
C LYS A 157 8.55 41.09 -15.43
N SER A 158 9.26 39.96 -15.39
CA SER A 158 9.83 39.30 -16.55
C SER A 158 8.85 38.33 -17.20
N LYS A 159 8.73 38.36 -18.53
CA LYS A 159 8.04 37.31 -19.32
C LYS A 159 8.69 35.91 -19.16
N ASN A 160 9.95 35.86 -18.72
CA ASN A 160 10.70 34.63 -18.52
C ASN A 160 10.50 34.08 -17.10
N LYS A 161 9.35 33.45 -16.82
CA LYS A 161 9.19 32.60 -15.62
C LYS A 161 9.89 31.26 -15.83
N PHE A 162 10.35 30.61 -14.77
CA PHE A 162 10.81 29.23 -14.87
C PHE A 162 9.64 28.29 -15.23
N THR A 163 9.96 27.20 -15.92
CA THR A 163 8.97 26.18 -16.30
C THR A 163 8.34 25.56 -15.06
N PRO A 164 7.01 25.34 -15.03
CA PRO A 164 6.35 24.70 -13.89
C PRO A 164 6.95 23.33 -13.57
N ARG A 165 7.28 23.13 -12.29
CA ARG A 165 8.06 21.96 -11.85
C ARG A 165 7.97 21.69 -10.35
N ALA A 166 8.25 20.45 -9.98
CA ALA A 166 8.39 20.00 -8.59
C ALA A 166 9.70 19.21 -8.39
N SER A 167 10.17 19.07 -7.15
CA SER A 167 11.39 18.36 -6.79
C SER A 167 12.64 18.81 -7.55
N HIS A 168 12.70 20.11 -7.82
CA HIS A 168 13.91 20.79 -8.29
C HIS A 168 14.89 20.98 -7.13
N ALA A 169 16.08 21.50 -7.41
CA ALA A 169 17.05 21.91 -6.39
C ALA A 169 17.28 23.41 -6.44
N MET A 170 17.62 23.99 -5.29
CA MET A 170 17.92 25.41 -5.16
C MET A 170 19.13 25.63 -4.27
N ALA A 171 19.94 26.60 -4.63
CA ALA A 171 21.02 27.12 -3.80
C ALA A 171 20.90 28.65 -3.75
N VAL A 172 21.04 29.21 -2.56
CA VAL A 172 20.94 30.65 -2.32
C VAL A 172 22.33 31.23 -2.11
N ASN A 173 22.64 32.33 -2.80
CA ASN A 173 23.82 33.14 -2.54
C ASN A 173 23.43 34.62 -2.51
N ASP A 174 23.76 35.31 -1.41
CA ASP A 174 23.44 36.72 -1.16
C ASP A 174 21.96 37.07 -1.42
N ASN A 175 21.67 37.68 -2.57
CA ASN A 175 20.35 38.13 -2.99
C ASN A 175 19.75 37.32 -4.15
N LYS A 176 20.33 36.16 -4.48
CA LYS A 176 19.89 35.31 -5.59
C LYS A 176 19.62 33.88 -5.16
N ALA A 177 18.53 33.32 -5.67
CA ALA A 177 18.20 31.91 -5.59
C ALA A 177 18.39 31.25 -6.96
N TRP A 178 19.35 30.33 -7.07
CA TRP A 178 19.59 29.53 -8.26
C TRP A 178 18.72 28.28 -8.22
N ILE A 179 18.00 28.00 -9.30
CA ILE A 179 17.05 26.89 -9.41
C ILE A 179 17.46 26.01 -10.60
N PHE A 180 17.56 24.70 -10.38
CA PHE A 180 17.94 23.74 -11.41
C PHE A 180 17.11 22.43 -11.32
N GLY A 181 16.89 21.81 -12.48
CA GLY A 181 16.23 20.52 -12.59
C GLY A 181 14.77 20.56 -12.12
N GLY A 182 14.26 19.42 -11.66
CA GLY A 182 12.86 19.19 -11.29
C GLY A 182 12.12 18.29 -12.28
N PHE A 183 11.01 17.71 -11.83
CA PHE A 183 10.07 16.97 -12.65
C PHE A 183 9.01 17.90 -13.23
N TYR A 184 8.63 17.65 -14.48
CA TYR A 184 7.65 18.40 -15.25
C TYR A 184 6.89 17.43 -16.16
N PHE A 185 5.69 17.81 -16.59
CA PHE A 185 4.90 17.01 -17.53
C PHE A 185 5.51 17.02 -18.95
N ARG A 186 5.26 15.95 -19.71
CA ARG A 186 5.85 15.73 -21.06
C ARG A 186 5.60 16.94 -21.97
N ASN A 187 6.61 17.31 -22.78
CA ASN A 187 6.67 18.47 -23.70
C ASN A 187 6.96 19.85 -23.09
N HIS A 188 7.15 19.98 -21.78
CA HIS A 188 7.80 21.15 -21.18
C HIS A 188 9.33 21.05 -21.34
N GLY A 189 9.80 21.09 -22.59
CA GLY A 189 11.23 21.05 -22.90
C GLY A 189 11.91 22.37 -22.56
N ASN A 190 12.72 22.39 -21.48
CA ASN A 190 14.05 23.01 -21.49
C ASN A 190 14.79 22.89 -20.15
N HIS A 191 16.12 22.75 -20.27
CA HIS A 191 17.11 22.64 -19.21
C HIS A 191 17.56 24.02 -18.72
N ASP A 192 16.73 24.73 -17.96
CA ASP A 192 17.12 26.07 -17.52
C ASP A 192 17.54 26.07 -16.05
N LEU A 193 18.84 26.32 -15.86
CA LEU A 193 19.31 27.00 -14.67
C LEU A 193 18.79 28.44 -14.72
N THR A 194 17.96 28.79 -13.74
CA THR A 194 17.44 30.16 -13.60
C THR A 194 17.81 30.70 -12.23
N SER A 195 18.21 31.97 -12.16
CA SER A 195 18.37 32.67 -10.89
C SER A 195 17.20 33.62 -10.67
N TYR A 196 16.63 33.61 -9.48
CA TYR A 196 15.67 34.60 -9.02
C TYR A 196 16.38 35.64 -8.14
N ASP A 197 16.23 36.92 -8.46
CA ASP A 197 16.78 38.02 -7.65
C ASP A 197 15.71 38.56 -6.69
N PHE A 198 15.95 38.42 -5.38
CA PHE A 198 15.01 38.82 -4.33
C PHE A 198 14.83 40.34 -4.21
N THR A 199 15.77 41.15 -4.70
CA THR A 199 15.69 42.62 -4.62
C THR A 199 14.82 43.19 -5.74
N THR A 200 14.95 42.64 -6.94
CA THR A 200 14.22 43.12 -8.13
C THR A 200 12.93 42.33 -8.39
N ASN A 201 12.75 41.17 -7.75
CA ASN A 201 11.70 40.19 -8.03
C ASN A 201 11.67 39.79 -9.52
N THR A 202 12.84 39.51 -10.10
CA THR A 202 12.97 39.10 -11.50
C THR A 202 13.79 37.83 -11.67
N PHE A 203 13.46 37.08 -12.72
CA PHE A 203 14.23 35.90 -13.12
C PHE A 203 15.27 36.28 -14.17
N HIS A 204 16.45 35.68 -14.04
CA HIS A 204 17.53 35.76 -15.01
C HIS A 204 17.98 34.36 -15.42
N SER A 205 18.24 34.18 -16.71
CA SER A 205 18.85 32.96 -17.25
C SER A 205 20.37 33.18 -17.39
N LEU A 206 21.16 32.16 -17.08
CA LEU A 206 22.60 32.17 -17.31
C LEU A 206 22.92 31.57 -18.68
N SER A 207 23.85 32.19 -19.41
CA SER A 207 24.34 31.62 -20.67
C SER A 207 25.27 30.44 -20.36
N ILE A 208 24.88 29.24 -20.78
CA ILE A 208 25.66 28.02 -20.58
C ILE A 208 26.51 27.76 -21.83
N ILE A 209 27.82 27.54 -21.65
CA ILE A 209 28.77 27.38 -22.76
C ILE A 209 28.84 25.93 -23.26
N ASN A 210 28.66 24.95 -22.38
CA ASN A 210 28.81 23.53 -22.69
C ASN A 210 27.59 22.70 -22.26
N THR A 211 27.64 21.38 -22.44
CA THR A 211 26.49 20.52 -22.19
C THR A 211 26.18 20.42 -20.69
N PRO A 212 24.97 20.81 -20.25
CA PRO A 212 24.54 20.66 -18.86
C PRO A 212 24.32 19.18 -18.49
N PRO A 213 24.24 18.85 -17.18
CA PRO A 213 23.84 17.51 -16.75
C PRO A 213 22.45 17.16 -17.27
N GLN A 214 22.20 15.85 -17.44
CA GLN A 214 20.88 15.34 -17.76
C GLN A 214 19.82 15.85 -16.76
N THR A 215 18.61 16.09 -17.26
CA THR A 215 17.48 16.50 -16.43
C THR A 215 17.29 15.52 -15.29
N ARG A 216 17.08 16.08 -14.09
CA ARG A 216 16.96 15.31 -12.87
C ARG A 216 16.04 15.98 -11.87
N TYR A 217 15.43 15.18 -11.03
CA TYR A 217 14.63 15.61 -9.88
C TYR A 217 15.08 14.86 -8.63
N ASP A 218 14.66 15.34 -7.45
CA ASP A 218 15.02 14.76 -6.16
C ASP A 218 16.54 14.73 -5.91
N HIS A 219 17.25 15.71 -6.46
CA HIS A 219 18.68 15.95 -6.27
C HIS A 219 18.90 17.12 -5.29
N SER A 220 20.10 17.23 -4.76
CA SER A 220 20.52 18.41 -3.98
C SER A 220 21.41 19.33 -4.82
N MET A 221 21.40 20.63 -4.46
CA MET A 221 22.30 21.62 -5.02
C MET A 221 22.84 22.51 -3.90
N VAL A 222 24.15 22.77 -3.93
CA VAL A 222 24.81 23.64 -2.95
C VAL A 222 25.72 24.66 -3.63
N TYR A 223 25.93 25.80 -2.98
CA TYR A 223 26.84 26.85 -3.42
C TYR A 223 28.17 26.78 -2.64
N TYR A 224 29.29 26.83 -3.34
CA TYR A 224 30.62 26.91 -2.72
C TYR A 224 31.63 27.61 -3.65
N LYS A 225 32.25 28.70 -3.17
CA LYS A 225 33.28 29.51 -3.87
C LYS A 225 32.94 29.80 -5.35
N ASP A 226 31.83 30.52 -5.57
CA ASP A 226 31.32 30.94 -6.89
C ASP A 226 30.95 29.79 -7.85
N LYS A 227 30.74 28.59 -7.30
CA LYS A 227 30.29 27.42 -8.05
C LYS A 227 29.04 26.80 -7.44
N LEU A 228 28.18 26.28 -8.31
CA LEU A 228 27.07 25.43 -7.92
C LEU A 228 27.49 23.97 -8.05
N TYR A 229 27.20 23.16 -7.05
CA TYR A 229 27.43 21.72 -7.07
C TYR A 229 26.12 20.97 -7.00
N ILE A 230 25.94 19.99 -7.87
CA ILE A 230 24.73 19.17 -7.97
C ILE A 230 25.12 17.73 -7.71
N PHE A 231 24.39 17.07 -6.80
CA PHE A 231 24.64 15.68 -6.44
C PHE A 231 23.38 14.81 -6.55
N GLY A 232 23.55 13.64 -7.14
CA GLY A 232 22.55 12.57 -7.18
C GLY A 232 21.26 12.91 -7.94
N GLY A 233 20.15 12.35 -7.46
CA GLY A 233 18.80 12.47 -8.03
C GLY A 233 18.44 11.39 -9.04
N VAL A 234 17.25 11.53 -9.64
CA VAL A 234 16.72 10.61 -10.66
C VAL A 234 16.93 11.21 -12.05
N ILE A 235 17.66 10.52 -12.92
CA ILE A 235 17.86 10.87 -14.34
C ILE A 235 17.01 9.97 -15.25
N ASN A 236 16.65 10.47 -16.43
CA ASN A 236 15.83 9.77 -17.44
C ASN A 236 14.53 9.19 -16.87
N ASN A 237 13.99 9.81 -15.82
CA ASN A 237 12.82 9.36 -15.06
C ASN A 237 12.90 7.92 -14.56
N LYS A 238 14.11 7.34 -14.41
CA LYS A 238 14.29 5.92 -14.05
C LYS A 238 15.48 5.67 -13.12
N THR A 239 16.64 6.22 -13.44
CA THR A 239 17.91 5.81 -12.81
C THR A 239 18.28 6.77 -11.69
N VAL A 240 18.52 6.24 -10.49
CA VAL A 240 19.09 7.02 -9.38
C VAL A 240 20.61 7.05 -9.55
N THR A 241 21.21 8.25 -9.49
CA THR A 241 22.64 8.46 -9.76
C THR A 241 23.42 8.93 -8.53
N ASN A 242 24.74 8.77 -8.55
CA ASN A 242 25.72 9.36 -7.62
C ASN A 242 26.63 10.39 -8.31
N GLU A 243 26.26 10.85 -9.50
CA GLU A 243 27.01 11.89 -10.22
C GLU A 243 27.12 13.18 -9.39
N LEU A 244 28.34 13.72 -9.32
CA LEU A 244 28.62 15.07 -8.81
C LEU A 244 28.99 15.98 -9.97
N TRP A 245 28.23 17.06 -10.15
CA TRP A 245 28.49 18.08 -11.16
C TRP A 245 28.82 19.40 -10.50
N SER A 246 29.68 20.19 -11.14
CA SER A 246 29.96 21.57 -10.76
C SER A 246 29.66 22.50 -11.93
N LEU A 247 29.10 23.66 -11.64
CA LEU A 247 28.95 24.78 -12.58
C LEU A 247 29.73 25.96 -12.04
N ASP A 248 30.63 26.47 -12.86
CA ASP A 248 31.31 27.74 -12.61
C ASP A 248 30.41 28.90 -13.04
N LEU A 249 30.02 29.77 -12.10
CA LEU A 249 29.09 30.87 -12.37
C LEU A 249 29.73 32.01 -13.17
N GLY A 250 31.06 32.10 -13.18
CA GLY A 250 31.79 33.11 -13.96
C GLY A 250 31.89 32.74 -15.43
N SER A 251 32.19 31.47 -15.73
CA SER A 251 32.29 30.98 -17.12
C SER A 251 30.99 30.39 -17.66
N GLY A 252 30.04 29.98 -16.83
CA GLY A 252 28.86 29.24 -17.28
C GLY A 252 29.18 27.83 -17.78
N SER A 253 30.30 27.23 -17.35
CA SER A 253 30.72 25.88 -17.78
C SER A 253 30.44 24.80 -16.73
N TRP A 254 29.74 23.75 -17.13
CA TRP A 254 29.52 22.53 -16.36
C TRP A 254 30.72 21.59 -16.41
N LYS A 255 31.00 20.89 -15.31
CA LYS A 255 32.02 19.85 -15.23
C LYS A 255 31.55 18.71 -14.33
N MET A 256 31.50 17.50 -14.87
CA MET A 256 31.32 16.29 -14.07
C MET A 256 32.60 16.02 -13.28
N LEU A 257 32.48 15.89 -11.96
CA LEU A 257 33.57 15.59 -11.05
C LEU A 257 33.63 14.08 -10.86
N ARG A 258 34.80 13.49 -11.13
CA ARG A 258 35.05 12.07 -10.87
C ARG A 258 35.52 11.91 -9.42
N SER A 259 35.07 10.85 -8.76
CA SER A 259 35.58 10.51 -7.43
C SER A 259 37.06 10.13 -7.51
N HIS A 260 37.89 10.74 -6.66
CA HIS A 260 39.32 10.43 -6.54
C HIS A 260 39.60 9.25 -5.59
N ASN A 261 38.58 8.49 -5.22
CA ASN A 261 38.68 7.47 -4.19
C ASN A 261 39.15 6.12 -4.76
N GLU A 262 40.20 5.56 -4.15
CA GLU A 262 40.79 4.27 -4.54
C GLU A 262 40.09 3.06 -3.88
N SER A 263 39.31 3.28 -2.81
CA SER A 263 38.63 2.21 -2.05
C SER A 263 37.12 2.12 -2.35
N PRO A 264 36.57 0.91 -2.61
CA PRO A 264 35.14 0.69 -2.81
C PRO A 264 34.24 1.21 -1.67
N GLU A 265 34.72 1.20 -0.43
CA GLU A 265 33.96 1.62 0.76
C GLU A 265 33.74 3.14 0.84
N THR A 266 34.48 3.90 0.04
CA THR A 266 34.45 5.37 0.04
C THR A 266 33.74 5.94 -1.19
N ILE A 267 33.24 5.09 -2.08
CA ILE A 267 32.49 5.53 -3.27
C ILE A 267 31.15 6.13 -2.82
N PRO A 268 30.77 7.33 -3.30
CA PRO A 268 29.48 7.91 -2.98
C PRO A 268 28.33 7.01 -3.48
N LYS A 269 27.34 6.81 -2.63
CA LYS A 269 26.14 6.03 -2.92
C LYS A 269 25.17 6.85 -3.75
N ALA A 270 24.57 6.21 -4.75
CA ALA A 270 23.51 6.83 -5.55
C ALA A 270 22.29 7.08 -4.67
N VAL A 271 21.75 8.30 -4.68
CA VAL A 271 20.66 8.69 -3.78
C VAL A 271 19.72 9.70 -4.43
N ALA A 272 18.42 9.55 -4.15
CA ALA A 272 17.38 10.53 -4.47
C ALA A 272 16.61 10.94 -3.20
N GLY A 273 16.05 12.15 -3.20
CA GLY A 273 15.25 12.71 -2.09
C GLY A 273 16.07 12.97 -0.84
N HIS A 274 17.35 13.26 -1.02
CA HIS A 274 18.32 13.62 0.01
C HIS A 274 18.45 15.15 0.09
N THR A 275 19.03 15.64 1.18
CA THR A 275 19.42 17.05 1.31
C THR A 275 20.94 17.18 1.43
N ALA A 276 21.48 18.38 1.20
CA ALA A 276 22.91 18.62 1.37
C ALA A 276 23.19 20.02 1.91
N HIS A 277 24.25 20.14 2.72
CA HIS A 277 24.72 21.40 3.29
C HIS A 277 26.24 21.52 3.16
N VAL A 278 26.72 22.75 2.94
CA VAL A 278 28.16 23.07 2.96
C VAL A 278 28.52 23.59 4.33
N ILE A 279 29.49 22.94 4.98
CA ILE A 279 29.97 23.28 6.31
C ILE A 279 31.49 23.32 6.24
N ASN A 280 32.07 24.50 6.39
CA ASN A 280 33.47 24.78 6.07
C ASN A 280 33.79 24.39 4.61
N ASP A 281 34.81 23.56 4.38
CA ASP A 281 35.21 23.08 3.05
C ASP A 281 34.65 21.68 2.71
N LYS A 282 33.54 21.29 3.32
CA LYS A 282 32.91 19.97 3.11
C LYS A 282 31.43 20.09 2.80
N MET A 283 30.94 19.24 1.92
CA MET A 283 29.51 19.02 1.66
C MET A 283 29.06 17.77 2.40
N TYR A 284 28.01 17.90 3.21
CA TYR A 284 27.38 16.81 3.94
C TYR A 284 26.05 16.48 3.27
N VAL A 285 25.88 15.23 2.84
CA VAL A 285 24.67 14.71 2.19
C VAL A 285 23.92 13.80 3.15
N PHE A 286 22.69 14.16 3.44
CA PHE A 286 21.85 13.49 4.43
C PHE A 286 20.82 12.58 3.74
N PHE A 287 20.87 11.30 4.12
CA PHE A 287 19.91 10.26 3.78
C PHE A 287 19.56 10.12 2.28
N GLY A 288 18.29 9.83 1.96
CA GLY A 288 17.80 9.53 0.61
C GLY A 288 17.48 8.05 0.38
N TYR A 289 16.91 7.76 -0.78
CA TYR A 289 16.56 6.41 -1.22
C TYR A 289 17.48 5.94 -2.35
N ASN A 290 17.93 4.70 -2.24
CA ASN A 290 18.69 3.96 -3.23
C ASN A 290 17.89 2.70 -3.62
N PRO A 291 17.56 2.47 -4.91
CA PRO A 291 16.76 1.31 -5.32
C PRO A 291 17.37 -0.07 -5.04
N THR A 292 18.69 -0.14 -4.82
CA THR A 292 19.42 -1.36 -4.49
C THR A 292 19.55 -1.53 -2.98
N GLU A 293 19.92 -0.48 -2.26
CA GLU A 293 20.24 -0.53 -0.83
C GLU A 293 19.10 -0.06 0.10
N GLY A 294 18.01 0.47 -0.44
CA GLY A 294 16.91 1.05 0.32
C GLY A 294 17.23 2.46 0.86
N TYR A 295 16.72 2.78 2.05
CA TYR A 295 16.91 4.09 2.67
C TYR A 295 18.33 4.24 3.23
N VAL A 296 19.09 5.17 2.67
CA VAL A 296 20.46 5.45 3.11
C VAL A 296 20.40 6.19 4.44
N HIS A 297 21.14 5.70 5.44
CA HIS A 297 21.15 6.24 6.81
C HIS A 297 22.48 6.91 7.18
N ARG A 298 23.58 6.60 6.48
CA ARG A 298 24.89 7.21 6.72
C ARG A 298 25.02 8.53 5.96
N VAL A 299 25.58 9.54 6.62
CA VAL A 299 25.91 10.83 5.98
C VAL A 299 27.06 10.63 5.00
N GLN A 300 26.93 11.12 3.77
CA GLN A 300 28.02 11.10 2.80
C GLN A 300 28.72 12.46 2.79
N ILE A 301 30.04 12.49 2.91
CA ILE A 301 30.81 13.71 3.11
C ILE A 301 31.79 13.87 1.95
N TYR A 302 31.66 14.95 1.19
CA TYR A 302 32.59 15.32 0.12
C TYR A 302 33.49 16.47 0.58
N ASN A 303 34.79 16.33 0.41
CA ASN A 303 35.75 17.38 0.70
C ASN A 303 36.10 18.17 -0.58
N PHE A 304 35.82 19.46 -0.59
CA PHE A 304 36.07 20.32 -1.74
C PHE A 304 37.56 20.58 -2.00
N VAL A 305 38.43 20.38 -0.99
CA VAL A 305 39.86 20.67 -1.10
C VAL A 305 40.61 19.58 -1.86
N ASP A 306 40.37 18.31 -1.52
CA ASP A 306 41.06 17.16 -2.10
C ASP A 306 40.19 16.35 -3.10
N GLY A 307 38.89 16.64 -3.18
CA GLY A 307 37.96 15.95 -4.08
C GLY A 307 37.62 14.53 -3.65
N THR A 308 37.76 14.20 -2.36
CA THR A 308 37.51 12.85 -1.82
C THR A 308 36.15 12.75 -1.14
N TRP A 309 35.58 11.54 -1.18
CA TRP A 309 34.37 11.19 -0.42
C TRP A 309 34.70 10.33 0.80
N LYS A 310 33.93 10.52 1.87
CA LYS A 310 33.95 9.70 3.09
C LYS A 310 32.52 9.42 3.55
N LEU A 311 32.24 8.23 4.05
CA LEU A 311 31.02 7.94 4.77
C LEU A 311 31.19 8.30 6.27
N GLY A 312 30.24 9.05 6.82
CA GLY A 312 30.21 9.44 8.23
C GLY A 312 30.06 8.25 9.19
N LYS A 313 30.24 8.54 10.48
CA LYS A 313 30.04 7.57 11.58
C LYS A 313 28.61 7.02 11.58
N GLU A 314 28.51 5.72 11.86
CA GLU A 314 27.24 5.02 12.00
C GLU A 314 26.70 5.14 13.43
N GLN A 315 25.39 5.29 13.57
CA GLN A 315 24.67 5.37 14.84
C GLN A 315 23.39 4.53 14.76
N ASP A 316 23.18 3.66 15.74
CA ASP A 316 22.21 2.55 15.65
C ASP A 316 20.75 2.99 15.65
N SER A 317 20.43 4.11 16.31
CA SER A 317 19.06 4.63 16.42
C SER A 317 18.57 5.38 15.17
N ILE A 318 19.48 5.76 14.26
CA ILE A 318 19.15 6.65 13.14
C ILE A 318 18.63 5.86 11.95
N ILE A 319 17.43 6.21 11.49
CA ILE A 319 16.74 5.59 10.36
C ILE A 319 16.85 6.50 9.14
N GLY A 320 17.29 5.93 8.02
CA GLY A 320 17.33 6.61 6.72
C GLY A 320 15.94 7.00 6.24
N ARG A 321 15.84 8.10 5.50
CA ARG A 321 14.55 8.69 5.12
C ARG A 321 14.63 9.45 3.80
N PHE A 322 13.52 9.48 3.08
CA PHE A 322 13.36 10.10 1.76
C PHE A 322 12.47 11.34 1.83
N GLY A 323 12.83 12.41 1.11
CA GLY A 323 12.01 13.62 1.03
C GLY A 323 11.84 14.33 2.38
N HIS A 324 12.84 14.22 3.25
CA HIS A 324 12.92 14.99 4.48
C HIS A 324 13.42 16.41 4.17
N SER A 325 13.22 17.35 5.10
CA SER A 325 13.87 18.66 5.03
C SER A 325 15.06 18.70 5.98
N SER A 326 16.01 19.59 5.71
CA SER A 326 17.09 19.86 6.65
C SER A 326 17.58 21.30 6.55
N THR A 327 17.98 21.87 7.67
CA THR A 327 18.39 23.27 7.78
C THR A 327 19.68 23.40 8.58
N LEU A 328 20.60 24.22 8.10
CA LEU A 328 21.83 24.57 8.80
C LEU A 328 21.54 25.70 9.80
N TYR A 329 21.98 25.52 11.04
CA TYR A 329 21.84 26.48 12.13
C TYR A 329 23.18 26.73 12.82
N LEU A 330 23.44 27.98 13.23
CA LEU A 330 24.66 28.37 13.96
C LEU A 330 24.32 28.56 15.44
N GLU A 331 24.49 27.50 16.22
CA GLU A 331 24.29 27.53 17.66
C GLU A 331 25.37 28.38 18.34
N ASN A 332 24.97 29.23 19.31
CA ASN A 332 25.85 30.20 19.97
C ASN A 332 26.65 31.08 18.99
N SER A 333 26.10 31.34 17.79
CA SER A 333 26.72 32.11 16.71
C SER A 333 28.05 31.54 16.19
N LYS A 334 28.40 30.28 16.50
CA LYS A 334 29.71 29.70 16.14
C LYS A 334 29.68 28.22 15.79
N MET A 335 28.77 27.44 16.37
CA MET A 335 28.76 25.98 16.22
C MET A 335 27.73 25.59 15.14
N PRO A 336 28.15 25.09 13.97
CA PRO A 336 27.21 24.63 12.95
C PRO A 336 26.56 23.33 13.39
N VAL A 337 25.23 23.28 13.31
CA VAL A 337 24.42 22.08 13.55
C VAL A 337 23.35 21.99 12.46
N VAL A 338 22.96 20.77 12.10
CA VAL A 338 21.93 20.54 11.07
C VAL A 338 20.70 19.93 11.71
N TYR A 339 19.55 20.57 11.57
CA TYR A 339 18.25 19.99 11.92
C TYR A 339 17.70 19.23 10.73
N VAL A 340 17.11 18.05 10.97
CA VAL A 340 16.47 17.22 9.94
C VAL A 340 15.07 16.87 10.43
N TYR A 341 14.05 17.13 9.61
CA TYR A 341 12.66 16.93 10.00
C TYR A 341 11.87 16.08 8.99
N GLY A 342 10.99 15.24 9.54
CA GLY A 342 10.01 14.44 8.79
C GLY A 342 10.63 13.49 7.77
N GLY A 343 9.92 13.22 6.68
CA GLY A 343 10.36 12.33 5.60
C GLY A 343 9.71 10.95 5.63
N TYR A 344 9.85 10.22 4.53
CA TYR A 344 9.28 8.88 4.32
C TYR A 344 10.32 7.81 4.67
N ASN A 345 9.97 6.87 5.55
CA ASN A 345 10.85 5.78 5.99
C ASN A 345 10.07 4.45 6.14
N GLN A 346 10.80 3.36 6.41
CA GLN A 346 10.24 2.03 6.63
C GLN A 346 10.67 1.55 8.02
N VAL A 347 9.71 1.25 8.90
CA VAL A 347 9.96 0.89 10.30
C VAL A 347 9.90 -0.63 10.46
N ALA A 348 10.86 -1.18 11.19
CA ALA A 348 11.12 -2.62 11.28
C ALA A 348 9.99 -3.51 11.84
N GLN A 349 9.00 -2.95 12.54
CA GLN A 349 7.99 -3.71 13.29
C GLN A 349 6.60 -3.74 12.63
N GLU A 350 6.37 -2.87 11.66
CA GLU A 350 5.12 -2.81 10.92
C GLU A 350 5.46 -3.07 9.46
N ALA A 351 4.77 -4.01 8.81
CA ALA A 351 4.93 -4.24 7.36
C ALA A 351 4.41 -3.07 6.50
N ALA A 352 4.27 -1.88 7.10
CA ALA A 352 3.74 -0.65 6.54
C ALA A 352 4.81 0.45 6.62
N TYR A 353 4.90 1.22 5.54
CA TYR A 353 5.69 2.45 5.47
C TYR A 353 5.17 3.50 6.43
N ASN A 354 6.06 4.38 6.89
CA ASN A 354 5.70 5.43 7.82
C ASN A 354 6.24 6.78 7.35
N ILE A 355 5.38 7.80 7.41
CA ILE A 355 5.82 9.19 7.30
C ILE A 355 6.22 9.65 8.69
N SER A 356 7.49 10.01 8.85
CA SER A 356 8.06 10.47 10.11
C SER A 356 7.61 11.90 10.44
N ASN A 357 7.50 12.18 11.74
CA ASN A 357 7.44 13.52 12.32
C ASN A 357 8.63 13.78 13.26
N ASP A 358 9.69 12.97 13.20
CA ASP A 358 10.87 13.11 14.07
C ASP A 358 11.67 14.37 13.70
N LEU A 359 12.21 15.03 14.72
CA LEU A 359 13.20 16.10 14.59
C LEU A 359 14.56 15.63 15.10
N LEU A 360 15.52 15.53 14.19
CA LEU A 360 16.89 15.11 14.49
C LEU A 360 17.84 16.30 14.43
N LYS A 361 18.84 16.33 15.32
CA LYS A 361 19.97 17.24 15.27
C LYS A 361 21.24 16.47 14.95
N PHE A 362 22.01 16.97 14.00
CA PHE A 362 23.32 16.45 13.64
C PHE A 362 24.40 17.49 13.94
N GLU A 363 25.45 17.05 14.64
CA GLU A 363 26.63 17.84 14.95
C GLU A 363 27.80 17.42 14.04
N PRO A 364 28.18 18.24 13.04
CA PRO A 364 29.16 17.86 12.00
C PRO A 364 30.60 17.67 12.50
N MET A 365 30.97 18.33 13.61
CA MET A 365 32.34 18.27 14.16
C MET A 365 32.61 16.93 14.86
N THR A 366 31.62 16.43 15.57
CA THR A 366 31.67 15.15 16.30
C THR A 366 31.11 13.99 15.47
N GLU A 367 30.35 14.30 14.41
CA GLU A 367 29.54 13.36 13.63
C GLU A 367 28.55 12.58 14.52
N THR A 368 27.86 13.30 15.42
CA THR A 368 26.90 12.72 16.38
C THR A 368 25.48 13.17 16.10
N TRP A 369 24.53 12.26 16.30
CA TRP A 369 23.10 12.56 16.20
C TRP A 369 22.44 12.63 17.58
N THR A 370 21.45 13.51 17.69
CA THR A 370 20.56 13.65 18.85
C THR A 370 19.12 13.67 18.36
N ASP A 371 18.24 12.90 19.00
CA ASP A 371 16.81 12.92 18.73
C ASP A 371 16.15 13.97 19.63
N ILE A 372 15.65 15.04 19.02
CA ILE A 372 15.06 16.17 19.76
C ILE A 372 13.58 15.90 20.09
N GLY A 373 13.00 14.85 19.53
CA GLY A 373 11.61 14.45 19.75
C GLY A 373 10.74 14.63 18.51
N SER A 374 9.44 14.43 18.70
CA SER A 374 8.45 14.42 17.62
C SER A 374 7.76 15.78 17.44
N GLY A 375 7.61 16.20 16.19
CA GLY A 375 6.82 17.38 15.83
C GLY A 375 5.32 17.11 15.70
N LEU A 376 4.57 18.16 15.39
CA LEU A 376 3.10 18.13 15.36
C LEU A 376 2.50 17.42 14.14
N VAL A 377 3.26 17.22 13.06
CA VAL A 377 2.76 16.74 11.78
C VAL A 377 3.69 15.71 11.15
N ARG A 378 3.12 14.66 10.56
CA ARG A 378 3.86 13.69 9.73
C ARG A 378 3.84 14.19 8.30
N VAL A 379 5.02 14.44 7.72
CA VAL A 379 5.09 15.04 6.39
C VAL A 379 6.38 14.70 5.65
N PHE A 380 6.30 14.52 4.33
CA PHE A 380 7.45 14.38 3.43
C PHE A 380 7.30 15.26 2.18
N ARG A 381 8.40 15.47 1.45
CA ARG A 381 8.52 16.43 0.33
C ARG A 381 8.04 17.85 0.71
N HIS A 382 8.22 18.20 1.99
CA HIS A 382 8.01 19.54 2.53
C HIS A 382 9.33 20.31 2.50
N THR A 383 9.28 21.58 2.87
CA THR A 383 10.47 22.41 3.02
C THR A 383 10.58 22.95 4.43
N ALA A 384 11.80 23.33 4.82
CA ALA A 384 12.03 23.98 6.08
C ALA A 384 13.04 25.11 5.95
N VAL A 385 12.84 26.17 6.74
CA VAL A 385 13.73 27.33 6.83
C VAL A 385 13.86 27.76 8.29
N ILE A 386 15.00 28.35 8.64
CA ILE A 386 15.21 28.93 9.98
C ILE A 386 15.20 30.45 9.87
N ILE A 387 14.42 31.10 10.73
CA ILE A 387 14.40 32.57 10.89
C ILE A 387 14.44 32.86 12.39
N ASP A 388 15.40 33.66 12.86
CA ASP A 388 15.50 34.12 14.26
C ASP A 388 15.29 33.00 15.32
N HIS A 389 16.05 31.90 15.20
CA HIS A 389 15.97 30.72 16.08
C HIS A 389 14.66 29.91 16.02
N MET A 390 13.79 30.20 15.06
CA MET A 390 12.58 29.43 14.79
C MET A 390 12.76 28.60 13.51
N LEU A 391 12.52 27.31 13.59
CA LEU A 391 12.47 26.40 12.44
C LEU A 391 11.04 26.33 11.92
N TYR A 392 10.80 26.75 10.68
CA TYR A 392 9.49 26.69 10.03
C TYR A 392 9.41 25.49 9.09
N ILE A 393 8.31 24.73 9.17
CA ILE A 393 7.96 23.61 8.30
C ILE A 393 6.79 24.04 7.42
N ILE A 394 6.94 23.90 6.10
CA ILE A 394 5.99 24.47 5.14
C ILE A 394 5.51 23.39 4.17
N GLY A 395 4.19 23.22 4.13
CA GLY A 395 3.48 22.33 3.21
C GLY A 395 3.97 20.89 3.24
N GLY A 396 3.87 20.19 2.10
CA GLY A 396 4.27 18.80 1.95
C GLY A 396 3.10 17.84 1.80
N ASN A 397 3.43 16.55 1.71
CA ASN A 397 2.47 15.46 1.63
C ASN A 397 2.36 14.78 3.00
N SER A 398 1.15 14.78 3.55
CA SER A 398 0.81 14.30 4.90
C SER A 398 -0.06 13.03 4.87
N HIS A 399 -0.04 12.29 3.76
CA HIS A 399 -0.84 11.09 3.58
C HIS A 399 -0.55 10.00 4.62
N ASN A 400 -1.50 9.67 5.49
CA ASN A 400 -1.34 8.55 6.42
C ASN A 400 -2.40 7.47 6.15
N GLU A 401 -1.97 6.29 5.72
CA GLU A 401 -2.86 5.15 5.47
C GLU A 401 -3.30 4.43 6.74
N SER A 402 -2.61 4.66 7.86
CA SER A 402 -2.84 3.90 9.09
C SER A 402 -4.11 4.29 9.84
N THR A 403 -4.85 5.29 9.36
CA THR A 403 -6.14 5.68 9.94
C THR A 403 -7.24 5.46 8.92
N THR A 404 -8.32 4.82 9.36
CA THR A 404 -9.64 4.73 8.72
C THR A 404 -10.31 6.11 8.48
N ALA A 405 -9.53 7.19 8.47
CA ALA A 405 -9.98 8.54 8.23
C ALA A 405 -10.34 8.70 6.75
N ARG A 406 -11.64 8.88 6.49
CA ARG A 406 -12.25 9.10 5.16
C ARG A 406 -11.75 10.37 4.43
N LEU A 407 -10.75 11.07 4.97
CA LEU A 407 -10.24 12.36 4.50
C LEU A 407 -8.72 12.41 4.73
N SER A 408 -7.92 11.89 3.79
CA SER A 408 -6.47 12.06 3.80
C SER A 408 -6.07 13.28 2.95
N GLU A 409 -5.40 14.26 3.58
CA GLU A 409 -4.92 15.45 2.89
C GLU A 409 -3.59 15.18 2.17
N CYS A 410 -3.63 15.04 0.83
CA CYS A 410 -2.41 14.88 0.02
C CYS A 410 -1.54 16.13 -0.03
N TYR A 411 -2.15 17.30 0.12
CA TYR A 411 -1.50 18.59 -0.05
C TYR A 411 -1.73 19.41 1.20
N SER A 412 -0.70 19.54 2.03
CA SER A 412 -0.74 20.44 3.17
C SER A 412 -0.37 21.86 2.72
N GLY A 413 -1.17 22.84 3.16
CA GLY A 413 -0.85 24.28 3.06
C GLY A 413 -0.50 24.90 4.41
N GLU A 414 -0.38 24.07 5.44
CA GLU A 414 -0.19 24.48 6.82
C GLU A 414 1.27 24.84 7.09
N VAL A 415 1.47 25.73 8.06
CA VAL A 415 2.80 26.18 8.50
C VAL A 415 2.96 25.87 9.98
N TYR A 416 4.04 25.17 10.31
CA TYR A 416 4.41 24.86 11.69
C TYR A 416 5.75 25.52 12.01
N SER A 417 5.94 25.87 13.28
CA SER A 417 7.19 26.43 13.78
C SER A 417 7.66 25.66 15.00
N TYR A 418 8.97 25.42 15.08
CA TYR A 418 9.65 24.91 16.26
C TYR A 418 10.61 25.96 16.80
N ASP A 419 10.39 26.37 18.04
CA ASP A 419 11.32 27.25 18.75
C ASP A 419 12.53 26.44 19.21
N ILE A 420 13.70 26.67 18.59
CA ILE A 420 14.92 25.91 18.89
C ILE A 420 15.39 26.14 20.32
N LEU A 421 15.18 27.33 20.85
CA LEU A 421 15.68 27.74 22.16
C LEU A 421 14.72 27.33 23.29
N CYS A 422 13.41 27.34 23.05
CA CYS A 422 12.40 26.87 24.02
C CYS A 422 12.04 25.39 23.85
N GLN A 423 12.42 24.77 22.73
CA GLN A 423 12.06 23.41 22.34
C GLN A 423 10.54 23.15 22.24
N VAL A 424 9.79 24.16 21.78
CA VAL A 424 8.31 24.09 21.70
C VAL A 424 7.85 24.18 20.24
N TRP A 425 6.91 23.32 19.88
CA TRP A 425 6.21 23.38 18.60
C TRP A 425 4.95 24.24 18.67
N ALA A 426 4.67 24.99 17.62
CA ALA A 426 3.44 25.73 17.44
C ALA A 426 2.96 25.68 15.98
N LYS A 427 1.64 25.74 15.78
CA LYS A 427 1.05 25.97 14.46
C LYS A 427 1.02 27.48 14.21
N VAL A 428 1.59 27.93 13.10
CA VAL A 428 1.63 29.36 12.75
C VAL A 428 0.29 29.73 12.13
N PRO A 429 -0.47 30.67 12.72
CA PRO A 429 -1.72 31.12 12.11
C PRO A 429 -1.40 31.91 10.85
N THR A 430 -2.03 31.54 9.73
CA THR A 430 -1.86 32.26 8.46
C THR A 430 -3.20 32.71 7.89
N THR A 431 -3.23 33.88 7.26
CA THR A 431 -4.42 34.45 6.64
C THR A 431 -4.98 33.50 5.57
N LYS A 432 -6.26 33.12 5.69
CA LYS A 432 -6.97 32.33 4.67
C LYS A 432 -7.33 33.25 3.49
N GLY A 433 -6.45 33.32 2.50
CA GLY A 433 -6.65 34.10 1.27
C GLY A 433 -7.09 33.26 0.06
N PRO A 434 -7.32 33.88 -1.11
CA PRO A 434 -7.66 33.19 -2.37
C PRO A 434 -6.48 32.42 -2.99
N ILE A 435 -5.30 32.45 -2.37
CA ILE A 435 -4.07 31.83 -2.86
C ILE A 435 -4.00 30.39 -2.35
N SER A 436 -3.89 29.44 -3.28
CA SER A 436 -3.69 28.02 -2.94
C SER A 436 -2.23 27.78 -2.54
N VAL A 437 -2.00 27.58 -1.24
CA VAL A 437 -0.66 27.30 -0.68
C VAL A 437 -0.37 25.79 -0.67
N SER A 438 -1.40 24.95 -0.54
CA SER A 438 -1.29 23.50 -0.40
C SER A 438 -0.53 22.85 -1.56
N ARG A 439 0.66 22.30 -1.29
CA ARG A 439 1.55 21.67 -2.29
C ARG A 439 2.70 20.89 -1.64
N TYR A 440 3.34 20.02 -2.42
CA TYR A 440 4.61 19.36 -2.03
C TYR A 440 5.63 19.37 -3.16
N GLY A 441 6.89 19.03 -2.86
CA GLY A 441 8.00 19.09 -3.82
C GLY A 441 8.35 20.53 -4.25
N HIS A 442 7.94 21.53 -3.47
CA HIS A 442 8.39 22.91 -3.63
C HIS A 442 9.75 23.09 -2.94
N LEU A 443 10.39 24.25 -3.12
CA LEU A 443 11.54 24.67 -2.32
C LEU A 443 11.24 25.99 -1.62
N SER A 444 11.87 26.23 -0.48
CA SER A 444 11.77 27.50 0.22
C SER A 444 13.13 28.08 0.61
N ALA A 445 13.18 29.41 0.68
CA ALA A 445 14.35 30.18 1.07
C ALA A 445 13.94 31.28 2.06
N GLU A 446 14.81 31.54 3.04
CA GLU A 446 14.75 32.74 3.86
C GLU A 446 15.42 33.90 3.10
N TYR A 447 14.76 35.06 3.08
CA TYR A 447 15.41 36.30 2.68
C TYR A 447 14.75 37.49 3.38
N ASN A 448 15.56 38.26 4.11
CA ASN A 448 15.15 39.46 4.83
C ASN A 448 13.97 39.21 5.81
N GLY A 449 14.05 38.12 6.58
CA GLY A 449 13.07 37.77 7.60
C GLY A 449 11.72 37.28 7.06
N SER A 450 11.63 36.99 5.75
CA SER A 450 10.45 36.42 5.09
C SER A 450 10.80 35.08 4.44
N VAL A 451 9.80 34.22 4.27
CA VAL A 451 9.98 32.96 3.53
C VAL A 451 9.50 33.11 2.11
N TYR A 452 10.29 32.67 1.14
CA TYR A 452 9.90 32.55 -0.26
C TYR A 452 9.73 31.09 -0.63
N VAL A 453 8.67 30.74 -1.34
CA VAL A 453 8.34 29.39 -1.80
C VAL A 453 8.30 29.38 -3.33
N PHE A 454 8.98 28.41 -3.93
CA PHE A 454 9.14 28.27 -5.38
C PHE A 454 8.54 26.97 -5.88
N GLY A 455 7.61 27.08 -6.84
CA GLY A 455 7.06 25.95 -7.59
C GLY A 455 6.37 24.90 -6.71
N GLY A 456 6.52 23.63 -7.08
CA GLY A 456 5.90 22.49 -6.40
C GLY A 456 4.79 21.84 -7.20
N PHE A 457 4.10 20.91 -6.55
CA PHE A 457 2.99 20.16 -7.12
C PHE A 457 1.80 20.14 -6.18
N ASN A 458 0.64 20.48 -6.72
CA ASN A 458 -0.63 20.40 -6.01
C ASN A 458 -1.71 19.69 -6.82
N GLY A 459 -1.33 18.87 -7.79
CA GLY A 459 -2.17 18.37 -8.88
C GLY A 459 -1.88 19.08 -10.22
N LEU A 460 -1.31 20.29 -10.14
CA LEU A 460 -0.67 21.01 -11.23
C LEU A 460 0.82 21.13 -10.92
N MET A 461 1.65 21.22 -11.96
CA MET A 461 3.02 21.71 -11.79
C MET A 461 2.96 23.22 -11.62
N ASN A 462 3.59 23.74 -10.57
CA ASN A 462 3.55 25.16 -10.22
C ASN A 462 4.85 25.88 -10.65
N ASN A 463 4.74 27.16 -11.04
CA ASN A 463 5.85 28.09 -11.29
C ASN A 463 5.68 29.46 -10.61
N ASP A 464 4.76 29.55 -9.66
CA ASP A 464 4.55 30.73 -8.83
C ASP A 464 5.68 30.89 -7.80
N VAL A 465 5.82 32.13 -7.33
CA VAL A 465 6.68 32.51 -6.22
C VAL A 465 5.77 33.08 -5.14
N LEU A 466 5.65 32.38 -4.01
CA LEU A 466 4.88 32.84 -2.86
C LEU A 466 5.82 33.42 -1.82
N LYS A 467 5.39 34.47 -1.14
CA LYS A 467 6.10 35.06 0.00
C LYS A 467 5.23 34.95 1.25
N LEU A 468 5.75 34.30 2.28
CA LEU A 468 5.18 34.32 3.62
C LEU A 468 5.87 35.42 4.44
N SER A 469 5.10 36.45 4.77
CA SER A 469 5.50 37.43 5.79
C SER A 469 5.03 36.90 7.15
N LEU A 470 5.97 36.68 8.07
CA LEU A 470 5.66 36.14 9.41
C LEU A 470 4.84 37.14 10.25
N PRO A 471 4.12 36.66 11.30
CA PRO A 471 3.51 37.52 12.31
C PRO A 471 4.48 38.56 12.89
N GLN A 472 3.97 39.70 13.35
CA GLN A 472 4.78 40.71 14.04
C GLN A 472 4.40 40.81 15.51
N CYS A 473 5.39 41.10 16.35
CA CYS A 473 5.17 41.34 17.77
C CYS A 473 4.35 42.61 17.97
N ASN A 474 3.38 42.58 18.88
CA ASN A 474 2.46 43.69 19.09
C ASN A 474 3.18 44.88 19.74
N SER A 475 3.60 45.87 18.94
CA SER A 475 4.30 47.06 19.45
C SER A 475 3.47 47.92 20.42
N LEU A 476 2.16 47.65 20.55
CA LEU A 476 1.25 48.31 21.50
C LEU A 476 1.06 47.54 22.81
N ALA A 477 1.65 46.34 22.96
CA ALA A 477 1.55 45.59 24.20
C ALA A 477 2.17 46.38 25.36
N ASN A 478 1.46 46.44 26.49
CA ASN A 478 1.84 47.26 27.65
C ASN A 478 2.36 46.42 28.82
N SER A 479 2.21 45.09 28.77
CA SER A 479 2.78 44.15 29.73
C SER A 479 3.66 43.10 29.06
N GLU A 480 4.49 42.43 29.86
CA GLU A 480 5.37 41.36 29.41
C GLU A 480 4.58 40.11 28.97
N GLU A 481 3.49 39.77 29.67
CA GLU A 481 2.61 38.67 29.27
C GLU A 481 1.92 38.96 27.92
N GLU A 482 1.39 40.18 27.74
CA GLU A 482 0.73 40.59 26.50
C GLU A 482 1.70 40.56 25.31
N CYS A 483 2.97 40.88 25.54
CA CYS A 483 4.01 40.83 24.52
C CYS A 483 4.40 39.39 24.14
N THR A 484 4.62 38.53 25.14
CA THR A 484 5.07 37.14 24.92
C THR A 484 4.01 36.27 24.25
N GLU A 485 2.71 36.57 24.46
CA GLU A 485 1.59 35.91 23.78
C GLU A 485 1.16 36.61 22.48
N SER A 486 1.82 37.71 22.09
CA SER A 486 1.34 38.58 21.00
C SER A 486 1.37 37.98 19.60
N ALA A 487 2.19 36.95 19.34
CA ALA A 487 2.32 36.34 18.03
C ALA A 487 2.78 34.87 18.13
N THR A 488 1.92 33.94 17.70
CA THR A 488 2.29 32.52 17.65
C THR A 488 3.27 32.26 16.50
N GLY A 489 4.36 31.54 16.79
CA GLY A 489 5.38 31.19 15.81
C GLY A 489 6.42 32.29 15.57
N VAL A 490 6.44 33.35 16.37
CA VAL A 490 7.50 34.37 16.41
C VAL A 490 7.83 34.65 17.87
N ARG A 491 9.11 34.86 18.19
CA ARG A 491 9.52 35.20 19.55
C ARG A 491 9.44 36.70 19.79
N CYS A 492 8.61 37.08 20.76
CA CYS A 492 8.40 38.45 21.20
C CYS A 492 8.93 38.66 22.61
N ILE A 493 9.73 39.71 22.80
CA ILE A 493 10.33 40.08 24.08
C ILE A 493 9.93 41.50 24.45
N PHE A 494 9.65 41.71 25.74
CA PHE A 494 9.27 43.01 26.27
C PHE A 494 10.51 43.71 26.85
N VAL A 495 10.98 44.76 26.19
CA VAL A 495 12.18 45.51 26.59
C VAL A 495 11.85 47.00 26.59
N ASP A 496 12.21 47.72 27.66
CA ASP A 496 12.00 49.17 27.80
C ASP A 496 10.55 49.63 27.52
N LYS A 497 9.56 48.91 28.05
CA LYS A 497 8.12 49.14 27.84
C LYS A 497 7.67 49.05 26.37
N LYS A 498 8.43 48.33 25.53
CA LYS A 498 8.10 48.07 24.14
C LYS A 498 8.20 46.59 23.87
N CYS A 499 7.22 46.05 23.16
CA CYS A 499 7.30 44.71 22.64
C CYS A 499 8.05 44.71 21.31
N ILE A 500 9.13 43.95 21.23
CA ILE A 500 9.96 43.83 20.03
C ILE A 500 10.18 42.35 19.70
N LYS A 501 10.47 42.07 18.43
CA LYS A 501 10.92 40.74 18.01
C LYS A 501 12.30 40.46 18.63
N ALA A 502 12.49 39.27 19.18
CA ALA A 502 13.80 38.84 19.65
C ALA A 502 14.75 38.71 18.45
N SER A 503 15.60 39.72 18.22
CA SER A 503 16.62 39.73 17.16
C SER A 503 17.97 39.25 17.69
N THR A 504 18.73 38.63 16.79
CA THR A 504 20.09 38.12 17.00
C THR A 504 21.18 39.19 16.92
N ASP A 505 20.87 40.40 16.43
CA ASP A 505 21.85 41.48 16.25
C ASP A 505 22.31 42.14 17.57
N VAL A 506 21.65 41.83 18.68
CA VAL A 506 22.19 42.18 19.99
C VAL A 506 23.16 41.09 20.39
N SER A 507 24.37 41.16 19.83
CA SER A 507 25.58 40.87 20.60
C SER A 507 25.31 41.37 22.01
N TYR A 508 25.16 40.47 22.98
CA TYR A 508 25.08 40.82 24.39
C TYR A 508 26.41 41.50 24.74
N ARG A 509 26.51 42.78 24.42
CA ARG A 509 27.54 43.68 24.89
C ARG A 509 27.28 43.70 26.39
N GLN A 510 28.00 42.83 27.10
CA GLN A 510 28.03 42.82 28.57
C GLN A 510 28.06 44.27 28.99
N SER A 511 26.99 44.74 29.65
CA SER A 511 27.10 46.03 30.30
C SER A 511 28.27 45.88 31.26
N PHE A 512 29.21 46.82 31.23
CA PHE A 512 30.37 46.82 32.12
C PHE A 512 29.96 46.59 33.60
N LEU A 513 28.72 46.93 33.95
CA LEU A 513 28.07 46.68 35.22
C LEU A 513 27.78 45.19 35.55
N SER A 514 27.51 44.32 34.56
CA SER A 514 27.29 42.88 34.80
C SER A 514 28.59 42.13 35.08
N LEU A 515 29.73 42.64 34.59
CA LEU A 515 31.06 42.08 34.86
C LEU A 515 31.55 42.38 36.29
N ILE A 516 31.16 43.53 36.85
CA ILE A 516 31.58 43.97 38.20
C ILE A 516 30.80 43.26 39.32
N LYS A 517 29.59 42.74 39.04
CA LYS A 517 28.73 42.11 40.05
C LYS A 517 28.87 40.58 40.20
N GLY A 518 29.84 39.95 39.53
CA GLY A 518 30.14 38.52 39.73
C GLY A 518 28.99 37.55 39.39
N GLY A 519 28.02 37.97 38.56
CA GLY A 519 26.92 37.11 38.14
C GLY A 519 27.39 36.07 37.13
N THR A 520 27.08 34.79 37.39
CA THR A 520 27.23 33.71 36.41
C THR A 520 26.36 33.98 35.17
N PRO A 521 26.83 33.66 33.95
CA PRO A 521 26.06 33.88 32.73
C PRO A 521 24.81 32.99 32.74
N ARG A 522 23.62 33.59 32.87
CA ARG A 522 22.34 32.90 32.62
C ARG A 522 22.17 32.73 31.11
N LEU A 523 22.40 31.51 30.62
CA LEU A 523 22.33 31.13 29.20
C LEU A 523 20.91 30.76 28.72
N LEU A 524 19.88 30.92 29.55
CA LEU A 524 18.49 30.56 29.23
C LEU A 524 17.57 31.75 29.55
N PRO A 525 16.74 32.23 28.62
CA PRO A 525 15.69 33.20 28.94
C PRO A 525 14.66 32.54 29.88
N GLU A 526 14.38 33.16 31.03
CA GLU A 526 13.46 32.64 32.07
C GLU A 526 11.98 32.56 31.62
N ASN A 527 11.61 33.13 30.45
CA ASN A 527 10.22 33.27 30.01
C ASN A 527 9.96 32.62 28.64
N CYS A 528 9.87 31.28 28.59
CA CYS A 528 9.29 30.56 27.45
C CYS A 528 7.76 30.51 27.60
N PRO A 529 6.97 30.96 26.61
CA PRO A 529 5.50 30.96 26.70
C PRO A 529 4.96 29.52 26.78
N GLY A 530 4.05 29.27 27.73
CA GLY A 530 3.25 28.04 27.75
C GLY A 530 3.88 26.79 28.37
N MET A 531 4.70 26.90 29.43
CA MET A 531 5.17 25.74 30.22
C MET A 531 4.04 24.89 30.87
N ASN A 532 2.76 25.25 30.70
CA ASN A 532 1.62 24.57 31.32
C ASN A 532 0.78 23.67 30.37
N LEU A 533 1.17 23.46 29.10
CA LEU A 533 0.29 22.77 28.11
C LEU A 533 0.80 21.49 27.47
N ARG A 534 1.99 20.98 27.82
CA ARG A 534 2.31 19.55 27.65
C ARG A 534 3.13 19.11 28.86
N SER A 535 2.64 18.10 29.58
CA SER A 535 3.49 17.33 30.49
C SER A 535 4.74 16.91 29.73
N THR A 536 5.92 17.14 30.29
CA THR A 536 7.18 16.54 29.84
C THR A 536 7.00 15.02 29.75
N GLN A 537 6.64 14.51 28.58
CA GLN A 537 6.57 13.08 28.33
C GLN A 537 7.99 12.61 28.03
N CYS A 538 8.78 12.44 29.09
CA CYS A 538 10.13 11.88 29.01
C CYS A 538 10.14 10.57 28.19
N SER A 539 9.04 9.82 28.21
CA SER A 539 8.81 8.60 27.42
C SER A 539 8.97 8.75 25.90
N GLU A 540 8.90 9.96 25.34
CA GLU A 540 9.11 10.18 23.90
C GLU A 540 10.58 10.09 23.49
N HIS A 541 11.52 10.25 24.43
CA HIS A 541 12.95 10.19 24.17
C HIS A 541 13.48 8.76 24.33
N LYS A 542 14.04 8.22 23.23
CA LYS A 542 14.46 6.81 23.15
C LYS A 542 15.93 6.58 23.44
N ASP A 543 16.72 7.62 23.69
CA ASP A 543 18.14 7.51 23.98
C ASP A 543 18.56 8.32 25.20
N CYS A 544 19.59 7.84 25.89
CA CYS A 544 20.09 8.41 27.13
C CYS A 544 20.44 9.90 26.97
N GLN A 545 21.13 10.26 25.89
CA GLN A 545 21.61 11.63 25.70
C GLN A 545 20.44 12.60 25.51
N SER A 546 19.46 12.22 24.68
CA SER A 546 18.24 13.00 24.44
C SER A 546 17.36 13.08 25.69
N CYS A 547 17.28 12.01 26.47
CA CYS A 547 16.57 11.99 27.75
C CYS A 547 17.15 12.98 28.77
N PHE A 548 18.48 12.98 28.94
CA PHE A 548 19.16 13.90 29.86
C PHE A 548 19.15 15.36 29.41
N ASN A 549 19.07 15.59 28.10
CA ASN A 549 18.96 16.94 27.54
C ASN A 549 17.57 17.55 27.79
N GLN A 550 16.59 16.79 28.27
CA GLN A 550 15.27 17.29 28.66
C GLN A 550 15.19 17.67 30.14
N LYS A 551 14.46 18.76 30.39
CA LYS A 551 14.21 19.25 31.74
C LYS A 551 13.28 18.28 32.48
N ASP A 552 13.63 17.93 33.72
CA ASP A 552 12.87 17.05 34.61
C ASP A 552 12.76 15.58 34.13
N CYS A 553 13.65 15.11 33.25
CA CYS A 553 13.76 13.71 32.81
C CYS A 553 15.02 13.01 33.33
N GLY A 554 14.93 11.69 33.53
CA GLY A 554 16.00 10.82 33.99
C GLY A 554 16.01 9.48 33.25
N TRP A 555 17.20 8.90 33.05
CA TRP A 555 17.36 7.67 32.29
C TRP A 555 17.42 6.44 33.20
N CYS A 556 16.67 5.40 32.84
CA CYS A 556 16.74 4.09 33.49
C CYS A 556 17.68 3.16 32.71
N GLU A 557 18.85 2.87 33.29
CA GLU A 557 19.93 2.10 32.64
C GLU A 557 19.53 0.65 32.34
N SER A 558 18.67 0.06 33.16
CA SER A 558 18.23 -1.34 33.06
C SER A 558 17.07 -1.57 32.08
N THR A 559 16.14 -0.61 31.99
CA THR A 559 14.98 -0.69 31.09
C THR A 559 15.17 0.05 29.78
N LEU A 560 16.23 0.85 29.65
CA LEU A 560 16.54 1.72 28.49
C LEU A 560 15.38 2.67 28.17
N LEU A 561 14.69 3.15 29.19
CA LEU A 561 13.56 4.06 29.08
C LEU A 561 13.88 5.39 29.75
N CYS A 562 13.42 6.46 29.11
CA CYS A 562 13.43 7.79 29.69
C CYS A 562 12.16 8.01 30.51
N VAL A 563 12.34 8.37 31.78
CA VAL A 563 11.24 8.57 32.75
C VAL A 563 11.37 9.95 33.38
N ASN A 564 10.33 10.41 34.08
CA ASN A 564 10.40 11.67 34.79
C ASN A 564 11.35 11.52 35.98
N SER A 565 12.10 12.58 36.32
CA SER A 565 13.08 12.57 37.41
C SER A 565 12.46 12.26 38.78
N ASP A 566 11.16 12.51 38.92
CA ASP A 566 10.38 12.25 40.14
C ASP A 566 9.84 10.80 40.22
N THR A 567 10.02 9.98 39.16
CA THR A 567 9.49 8.61 39.08
C THR A 567 10.61 7.57 39.13
N SER A 568 10.50 6.58 40.02
CA SER A 568 11.45 5.45 40.08
C SER A 568 11.34 4.56 38.84
N CYS A 569 12.46 3.99 38.38
CA CYS A 569 12.47 3.03 37.30
C CYS A 569 11.56 1.82 37.62
N ALA A 570 10.90 1.26 36.60
CA ALA A 570 9.89 0.21 36.75
C ALA A 570 10.40 -1.06 37.45
N ASP A 571 11.72 -1.26 37.46
CA ASP A 571 12.42 -2.38 38.09
C ASP A 571 13.05 -2.02 39.46
N GLY A 572 12.83 -0.79 39.96
CA GLY A 572 13.39 -0.29 41.21
C GLY A 572 14.85 0.18 41.13
N SER A 573 15.44 0.24 39.92
CA SER A 573 16.78 0.80 39.72
C SER A 573 16.80 2.32 39.95
N ALA A 574 17.96 2.85 40.36
CA ALA A 574 18.13 4.27 40.60
C ALA A 574 18.26 5.04 39.29
N ILE A 575 17.58 6.19 39.20
CA ILE A 575 17.71 7.12 38.08
C ILE A 575 19.13 7.68 38.08
N THR A 576 19.79 7.61 36.93
CA THR A 576 21.14 8.14 36.74
C THR A 576 21.13 9.68 36.81
N SER A 577 22.05 10.32 37.53
CA SER A 577 22.01 11.76 37.85
C SER A 577 23.10 12.64 37.18
N ASP A 578 23.93 12.08 36.30
CA ASP A 578 25.01 12.84 35.62
C ASP A 578 25.04 12.55 34.10
N SER A 579 25.05 13.61 33.27
CA SER A 579 25.20 13.51 31.81
C SER A 579 26.48 12.77 31.38
N LYS A 580 27.51 12.73 32.25
CA LYS A 580 28.76 11.97 32.03
C LYS A 580 28.64 10.48 32.32
N SER A 581 27.55 10.07 32.96
CA SER A 581 27.24 8.67 33.27
C SER A 581 26.25 8.03 32.28
N CYS A 582 25.67 8.79 31.34
CA CYS A 582 25.29 8.17 30.06
C CYS A 582 26.55 7.49 29.53
N PRO A 583 26.52 6.18 29.23
CA PRO A 583 27.73 5.41 28.95
C PRO A 583 28.53 6.04 27.82
N ALA A 584 29.51 6.87 28.19
CA ALA A 584 30.51 7.40 27.29
C ALA A 584 31.47 6.25 27.02
N LYS A 585 31.09 5.38 26.07
CA LYS A 585 31.92 4.30 25.53
C LYS A 585 32.83 3.68 26.60
N SER A 586 32.30 2.81 27.44
CA SER A 586 33.13 1.98 28.29
C SER A 586 34.09 1.18 27.40
N LYS A 587 35.36 1.60 27.39
CA LYS A 587 36.50 0.88 26.83
C LYS A 587 36.82 -0.34 27.69
N THR A 588 35.86 -1.21 27.97
CA THR A 588 36.11 -2.51 28.64
C THR A 588 35.02 -3.52 28.29
N SER A 589 34.79 -3.76 27.01
CA SER A 589 34.69 -5.10 26.41
C SER A 589 34.53 -4.91 24.90
N SER A 590 35.20 -5.75 24.11
CA SER A 590 35.15 -5.74 22.65
C SER A 590 33.84 -6.30 22.12
N GLN A 591 32.70 -5.73 22.52
CA GLN A 591 31.44 -5.92 21.81
C GLN A 591 31.11 -4.58 21.15
N THR A 592 31.55 -4.45 19.90
CA THR A 592 31.03 -3.46 18.95
C THR A 592 29.51 -3.43 19.06
N ILE A 593 28.97 -2.31 19.50
CA ILE A 593 27.53 -2.05 19.42
C ILE A 593 27.18 -2.10 17.92
N GLN A 594 26.33 -3.06 17.56
CA GLN A 594 26.06 -3.46 16.20
C GLN A 594 24.64 -3.01 15.82
N ARG A 595 24.50 -2.32 14.68
CA ARG A 595 23.21 -1.84 14.16
C ARG A 595 22.19 -2.98 14.10
N PRO A 596 20.95 -2.79 14.59
CA PRO A 596 19.93 -3.83 14.54
C PRO A 596 19.66 -4.30 13.10
N CYS A 597 19.73 -5.60 12.86
CA CYS A 597 19.47 -6.20 11.55
C CYS A 597 18.07 -5.88 11.02
N SER A 598 17.10 -5.72 11.92
CA SER A 598 15.70 -5.41 11.58
C SER A 598 15.51 -4.08 10.85
N LEU A 599 16.49 -3.16 10.92
CA LEU A 599 16.48 -1.89 10.17
C LEU A 599 16.91 -2.06 8.69
N ALA A 600 17.48 -3.19 8.32
CA ALA A 600 17.83 -3.50 6.93
C ALA A 600 16.64 -4.15 6.22
N THR A 601 15.99 -3.38 5.35
CA THR A 601 14.69 -3.75 4.75
C THR A 601 14.79 -4.58 3.48
N ASN A 602 16.01 -4.81 2.98
CA ASN A 602 16.25 -5.63 1.79
C ASN A 602 17.57 -6.41 1.91
N CYS A 603 17.74 -7.40 1.03
CA CYS A 603 18.92 -8.26 1.01
C CYS A 603 20.23 -7.48 0.94
N PHE A 604 20.36 -6.51 0.02
CA PHE A 604 21.61 -5.76 -0.14
C PHE A 604 21.95 -4.96 1.11
N ALA A 605 20.97 -4.28 1.72
CA ALA A 605 21.14 -3.58 2.99
C ALA A 605 21.55 -4.53 4.12
N CYS A 606 20.96 -5.74 4.15
CA CYS A 606 21.27 -6.74 5.16
C CYS A 606 22.71 -7.25 5.03
N HIS A 607 23.15 -7.52 3.79
CA HIS A 607 24.53 -7.96 3.51
C HIS A 607 25.59 -6.88 3.77
N GLN A 608 25.20 -5.61 3.88
CA GLN A 608 26.13 -4.55 4.33
C GLN A 608 26.41 -4.62 5.84
N LEU A 609 25.59 -5.35 6.60
CA LEU A 609 25.78 -5.57 8.02
C LEU A 609 26.46 -6.94 8.23
N PRO A 610 27.76 -6.98 8.61
CA PRO A 610 28.53 -8.23 8.64
C PRO A 610 28.02 -9.24 9.69
N HIS A 611 27.28 -8.76 10.70
CA HIS A 611 26.69 -9.56 11.79
C HIS A 611 25.25 -10.00 11.51
N CYS A 612 24.71 -9.67 10.34
CA CYS A 612 23.34 -10.00 9.93
C CYS A 612 23.33 -11.03 8.79
N SER A 613 22.20 -11.70 8.64
CA SER A 613 21.92 -12.61 7.55
C SER A 613 20.48 -12.44 7.07
N TRP A 614 20.29 -12.57 5.77
CA TRP A 614 18.98 -12.47 5.13
C TRP A 614 18.29 -13.84 5.12
N TYR A 615 17.12 -13.92 5.75
CA TYR A 615 16.34 -15.15 5.91
C TYR A 615 14.92 -15.01 5.36
N MET A 616 14.32 -16.15 4.99
CA MET A 616 12.89 -16.23 4.72
C MET A 616 12.20 -16.93 5.89
N ILE A 617 11.24 -16.25 6.52
CA ILE A 617 10.46 -16.74 7.66
C ILE A 617 8.98 -16.59 7.28
N GLU A 618 8.21 -17.68 7.27
CA GLU A 618 6.76 -17.66 6.95
C GLU A 618 6.42 -16.93 5.63
N ALA A 619 7.24 -17.15 4.58
CA ALA A 619 7.17 -16.48 3.27
C ALA A 619 7.48 -14.96 3.25
N LYS A 620 7.96 -14.39 4.36
CA LYS A 620 8.50 -13.02 4.42
C LYS A 620 10.02 -13.05 4.49
N HIS A 621 10.66 -12.17 3.74
CA HIS A 621 12.11 -12.02 3.86
C HIS A 621 12.44 -11.01 4.96
N VAL A 622 13.32 -11.41 5.88
CA VAL A 622 13.68 -10.65 7.08
C VAL A 622 15.19 -10.71 7.28
N CYS A 623 15.79 -9.57 7.63
CA CYS A 623 17.17 -9.51 8.05
C CYS A 623 17.27 -9.79 9.55
N ILE A 624 17.95 -10.87 9.93
CA ILE A 624 18.10 -11.29 11.33
C ILE A 624 19.58 -11.36 11.73
N LEU A 625 19.82 -11.36 13.05
CA LEU A 625 21.16 -11.54 13.60
C LEU A 625 21.66 -12.97 13.32
N GLN A 626 22.93 -13.10 12.92
CA GLN A 626 23.56 -14.41 12.70
C GLN A 626 23.51 -15.33 13.92
N LYS A 627 23.51 -14.77 15.14
CA LYS A 627 23.37 -15.54 16.39
C LYS A 627 21.95 -16.10 16.60
N ASP A 628 20.94 -15.43 16.07
CA ASP A 628 19.53 -15.85 16.20
C ASP A 628 19.15 -16.91 15.15
N GLU A 629 19.98 -17.07 14.11
CA GLU A 629 19.91 -18.15 13.11
C GLU A 629 19.86 -19.53 13.79
N ALA A 630 20.75 -19.78 14.75
CA ALA A 630 20.85 -21.07 15.43
C ALA A 630 19.58 -21.40 16.24
N ILE A 631 19.00 -20.40 16.90
CA ILE A 631 17.79 -20.55 17.71
C ILE A 631 16.59 -20.85 16.82
N LEU A 632 16.45 -20.16 15.69
CA LEU A 632 15.36 -20.39 14.74
C LEU A 632 15.44 -21.78 14.08
N ILE A 633 16.66 -22.22 13.74
CA ILE A 633 16.89 -23.59 13.24
C ILE A 633 16.55 -24.62 14.32
N GLU A 634 16.94 -24.40 15.57
CA GLU A 634 16.64 -25.30 16.69
C GLU A 634 15.14 -25.37 16.99
N GLN A 635 14.45 -24.23 17.01
CA GLN A 635 12.99 -24.17 17.20
C GLN A 635 12.24 -24.89 16.08
N HIS A 636 12.66 -24.72 14.83
CA HIS A 636 12.05 -25.42 13.70
C HIS A 636 12.29 -26.92 13.76
N ASN A 637 13.53 -27.35 14.02
CA ASN A 637 13.85 -28.76 14.21
C ASN A 637 13.03 -29.35 15.37
N ARG A 638 12.74 -28.57 16.41
CA ARG A 638 11.90 -28.98 17.55
C ARG A 638 10.43 -29.15 17.14
N ILE A 639 9.86 -28.18 16.41
CA ILE A 639 8.49 -28.27 15.86
C ILE A 639 8.37 -29.45 14.89
N GLU A 640 9.38 -29.67 14.04
CA GLU A 640 9.43 -30.78 13.10
C GLU A 640 9.57 -32.13 13.86
N SER A 641 10.36 -32.17 14.93
CA SER A 641 10.48 -33.35 15.80
C SER A 641 9.18 -33.66 16.56
N GLU A 642 8.45 -32.65 17.05
CA GLU A 642 7.15 -32.80 17.70
C GLU A 642 6.09 -33.27 16.69
N ARG A 643 6.15 -32.78 15.44
CA ARG A 643 5.26 -33.21 14.36
C ARG A 643 5.58 -34.64 13.89
N LEU A 644 6.85 -35.01 13.77
CA LEU A 644 7.28 -36.38 13.49
C LEU A 644 6.91 -37.35 14.64
N ALA A 645 7.01 -36.90 15.90
CA ALA A 645 6.54 -37.66 17.06
C ALA A 645 5.01 -37.87 17.05
N SER A 646 4.24 -36.87 16.57
CA SER A 646 2.79 -37.00 16.39
C SER A 646 2.41 -37.99 15.29
N ILE A 647 3.23 -38.11 14.24
CA ILE A 647 3.04 -39.07 13.14
C ILE A 647 3.45 -40.49 13.58
N ALA A 648 4.46 -40.63 14.45
CA ALA A 648 4.93 -41.92 14.99
C ALA A 648 3.91 -42.64 15.91
N HIS A 649 2.85 -41.97 16.35
CA HIS A 649 1.72 -42.58 17.07
C HIS A 649 0.52 -42.93 16.18
N SER A 650 0.60 -42.68 14.88
CA SER A 650 -0.40 -43.11 13.90
C SER A 650 0.17 -44.21 12.99
N SER A 651 -0.39 -45.41 13.08
CA SER A 651 -0.08 -46.53 12.18
C SER A 651 -0.78 -46.34 10.82
N ILE A 652 -0.33 -45.36 10.04
CA ILE A 652 -0.75 -45.15 8.64
C ILE A 652 0.50 -44.93 7.77
N PRO A 653 0.67 -45.64 6.64
CA PRO A 653 1.81 -45.43 5.76
C PRO A 653 1.61 -44.11 4.98
N ALA A 654 2.41 -43.10 5.30
CA ALA A 654 2.44 -41.85 4.54
C ALA A 654 3.23 -42.06 3.24
N ALA A 655 2.51 -42.21 2.12
CA ALA A 655 3.09 -41.95 0.81
C ALA A 655 3.32 -40.44 0.69
N SER A 656 4.59 -40.06 0.69
CA SER A 656 5.08 -38.69 0.53
C SER A 656 4.72 -38.12 -0.84
N SER A 657 3.79 -37.17 -0.89
CA SER A 657 3.95 -36.02 -1.77
C SER A 657 4.92 -35.08 -1.06
N LEU A 658 6.18 -35.12 -1.45
CA LEU A 658 7.15 -34.07 -1.15
C LEU A 658 6.71 -32.80 -1.90
N THR A 659 5.74 -32.07 -1.37
CA THR A 659 5.72 -30.63 -1.60
C THR A 659 6.86 -30.06 -0.76
N ASP A 660 7.78 -29.43 -1.48
CA ASP A 660 9.08 -28.91 -1.05
C ASP A 660 8.90 -27.90 0.10
N PHE A 661 8.81 -28.37 1.35
CA PHE A 661 8.89 -27.52 2.54
C PHE A 661 10.36 -27.15 2.84
N ARG A 662 11.02 -26.47 1.90
CA ARG A 662 12.26 -25.73 2.18
C ARG A 662 11.93 -24.40 2.86
N TYR A 663 11.32 -24.42 4.04
CA TYR A 663 10.90 -23.20 4.75
C TYR A 663 11.94 -22.64 5.73
N LEU A 664 13.13 -23.25 5.83
CA LEU A 664 14.30 -22.65 6.45
C LEU A 664 15.57 -23.09 5.73
N GLN A 665 15.79 -22.60 4.50
CA GLN A 665 17.14 -22.63 3.95
C GLN A 665 17.74 -21.23 4.07
N PRO A 666 18.90 -21.08 4.75
CA PRO A 666 19.79 -19.97 4.43
C PRO A 666 19.98 -19.92 2.92
N PHE A 667 20.13 -18.75 2.32
CA PHE A 667 20.80 -18.65 1.01
C PHE A 667 22.26 -19.11 1.19
N LYS A 668 22.48 -20.44 1.26
CA LYS A 668 23.77 -21.13 1.22
C LYS A 668 23.79 -22.02 -0.02
N GLY A 669 23.57 -21.41 -1.18
CA GLY A 669 23.96 -21.95 -2.48
C GLY A 669 25.26 -21.29 -2.92
N ASN A 670 26.09 -22.00 -3.70
CA ASN A 670 27.40 -21.59 -4.21
C ASN A 670 27.41 -20.34 -5.16
N SER A 671 26.66 -19.28 -4.87
CA SER A 671 26.83 -17.94 -5.45
C SER A 671 26.27 -16.86 -4.51
N ALA A 672 27.15 -16.04 -3.96
CA ALA A 672 26.85 -14.95 -3.03
C ALA A 672 26.12 -13.74 -3.68
N SER A 673 24.93 -13.92 -4.27
CA SER A 673 24.21 -12.79 -4.90
C SER A 673 22.78 -12.64 -4.40
N CYS A 674 22.50 -11.47 -3.82
CA CYS A 674 21.14 -11.00 -3.57
C CYS A 674 20.26 -11.04 -4.83
N PRO A 675 18.93 -11.19 -4.69
CA PRO A 675 18.01 -11.08 -5.81
C PRO A 675 18.21 -9.75 -6.53
N VAL A 676 18.10 -9.75 -7.86
CA VAL A 676 18.15 -8.52 -8.66
C VAL A 676 17.06 -7.56 -8.17
N PRO A 677 17.39 -6.29 -7.84
CA PRO A 677 16.40 -5.29 -7.43
C PRO A 677 15.34 -5.07 -8.51
N CYS A 678 14.09 -4.81 -8.11
CA CYS A 678 12.99 -4.56 -9.06
C CYS A 678 13.36 -3.44 -10.06
N SER A 679 14.05 -2.39 -9.62
CA SER A 679 14.50 -1.26 -10.46
C SER A 679 15.38 -1.64 -11.66
N ASN A 680 16.06 -2.79 -11.62
CA ASN A 680 16.90 -3.29 -12.72
C ASN A 680 16.12 -4.16 -13.72
N LEU A 681 14.89 -4.55 -13.41
CA LEU A 681 14.03 -5.32 -14.32
C LEU A 681 13.39 -4.37 -15.34
N THR A 682 13.47 -4.73 -16.61
CA THR A 682 13.10 -3.86 -17.74
C THR A 682 11.87 -4.32 -18.51
N ASP A 683 11.33 -5.49 -18.18
CA ASP A 683 10.18 -6.09 -18.84
C ASP A 683 9.13 -6.51 -17.80
N CYS A 684 7.87 -6.54 -18.24
CA CYS A 684 6.73 -6.83 -17.35
C CYS A 684 6.81 -8.25 -16.78
N SER A 685 7.08 -9.24 -17.63
CA SER A 685 7.08 -10.65 -17.25
C SER A 685 8.13 -10.96 -16.18
N SER A 686 9.36 -10.44 -16.31
CA SER A 686 10.40 -10.62 -15.29
C SER A 686 10.10 -9.85 -14.00
N CYS A 687 9.41 -8.71 -14.10
CA CYS A 687 8.97 -7.92 -12.95
C CYS A 687 7.88 -8.65 -12.14
N THR A 688 6.83 -9.17 -12.80
CA THR A 688 5.66 -9.78 -12.15
C THR A 688 5.92 -11.19 -11.62
N GLN A 689 7.00 -11.85 -12.04
CA GLN A 689 7.48 -13.11 -11.44
C GLN A 689 7.98 -12.95 -10.00
N ARG A 690 8.10 -11.72 -9.52
CA ARG A 690 8.58 -11.38 -8.17
C ARG A 690 7.56 -10.49 -7.47
N ASN A 691 7.78 -10.23 -6.17
CA ASN A 691 7.03 -9.23 -5.39
C ASN A 691 7.41 -7.78 -5.81
N CYS A 692 7.27 -7.46 -7.09
CA CYS A 692 7.51 -6.16 -7.68
C CYS A 692 6.23 -5.64 -8.35
N MET A 693 6.23 -4.35 -8.63
CA MET A 693 5.19 -3.65 -9.37
C MET A 693 5.74 -3.19 -10.72
N TRP A 694 5.08 -3.57 -11.81
CA TRP A 694 5.39 -3.09 -13.15
C TRP A 694 4.50 -1.90 -13.52
N CYS A 695 5.10 -0.83 -13.99
CA CYS A 695 4.41 0.35 -14.49
C CYS A 695 4.55 0.47 -16.02
N PRO A 696 3.50 0.16 -16.80
CA PRO A 696 3.55 0.19 -18.27
C PRO A 696 3.89 1.58 -18.83
N SER A 697 3.29 2.64 -18.27
CA SER A 697 3.43 4.01 -18.76
C SER A 697 4.86 4.56 -18.71
N THR A 698 5.64 4.10 -17.73
CA THR A 698 7.04 4.53 -17.54
C THR A 698 8.04 3.45 -17.91
N ARG A 699 7.60 2.22 -18.20
CA ARG A 699 8.44 1.02 -18.41
C ARG A 699 9.43 0.81 -17.27
N ARG A 700 8.92 0.91 -16.04
CA ARG A 700 9.69 0.78 -14.80
C ARG A 700 9.09 -0.30 -13.92
N CYS A 701 9.97 -1.12 -13.37
CA CYS A 701 9.66 -2.04 -12.30
C CYS A 701 10.14 -1.44 -10.97
N VAL A 702 9.30 -1.43 -9.94
CA VAL A 702 9.63 -0.87 -8.61
C VAL A 702 9.20 -1.85 -7.51
N ASN A 703 9.75 -1.68 -6.30
CA ASN A 703 9.24 -2.43 -5.16
C ASN A 703 7.84 -1.90 -4.79
N MET A 704 6.93 -2.78 -4.38
CA MET A 704 5.54 -2.43 -4.04
C MET A 704 5.45 -1.30 -3.01
N ASP A 705 6.29 -1.38 -1.99
CA ASP A 705 6.44 -0.48 -0.84
C ASP A 705 7.16 0.85 -1.18
N THR A 706 7.46 1.10 -2.46
CA THR A 706 8.14 2.32 -2.93
C THR A 706 7.34 3.09 -3.97
N TYR A 707 6.07 2.73 -4.17
CA TYR A 707 5.18 3.35 -5.15
C TYR A 707 5.08 4.87 -4.95
N MET A 708 4.73 5.32 -3.75
CA MET A 708 4.54 6.75 -3.41
C MET A 708 5.78 7.62 -3.65
N ILE A 709 6.99 7.07 -3.45
CA ILE A 709 8.23 7.80 -3.67
C ILE A 709 8.73 7.71 -5.12
N SER A 710 8.36 6.64 -5.83
CA SER A 710 8.77 6.37 -7.22
C SER A 710 7.92 7.11 -8.26
N PHE A 711 6.62 7.26 -7.99
CA PHE A 711 5.65 7.89 -8.88
C PHE A 711 4.81 8.99 -8.20
N PRO A 712 5.43 9.92 -7.45
CA PRO A 712 4.72 10.88 -6.60
C PRO A 712 3.75 11.79 -7.38
N TYR A 713 3.99 12.01 -8.67
CA TYR A 713 3.23 12.97 -9.50
C TYR A 713 2.22 12.28 -10.44
N GLY A 714 1.78 11.06 -10.12
CA GLY A 714 0.96 10.20 -10.98
C GLY A 714 1.68 9.86 -12.30
N GLN A 715 2.97 9.56 -12.23
CA GLN A 715 3.72 9.14 -13.42
C GLN A 715 3.26 7.76 -13.91
N CYS A 716 2.78 6.94 -12.98
CA CYS A 716 2.26 5.62 -13.26
C CYS A 716 0.75 5.66 -13.44
N GLN A 717 0.29 5.34 -14.64
CA GLN A 717 -1.13 5.41 -15.00
C GLN A 717 -1.87 4.13 -14.63
N SER A 718 -1.16 3.02 -14.58
CA SER A 718 -1.67 1.70 -14.25
C SER A 718 -0.50 0.84 -13.76
N TRP A 719 -0.79 -0.22 -13.02
CA TRP A 719 0.26 -1.09 -12.49
C TRP A 719 -0.13 -2.56 -12.51
N ILE A 720 0.86 -3.42 -12.71
CA ILE A 720 0.71 -4.87 -12.83
C ILE A 720 1.54 -5.56 -11.75
N THR A 721 0.95 -6.54 -11.07
CA THR A 721 1.57 -7.26 -9.94
C THR A 721 1.38 -8.77 -10.05
N GLN A 722 2.06 -9.54 -9.20
CA GLN A 722 1.95 -11.01 -9.20
C GLN A 722 0.53 -11.52 -8.94
N ALA A 723 -0.29 -10.82 -8.15
CA ALA A 723 -1.68 -11.23 -7.89
C ALA A 723 -2.52 -11.25 -9.19
N ASN A 724 -2.17 -10.39 -10.15
CA ASN A 724 -2.79 -10.35 -11.47
C ASN A 724 -2.20 -11.43 -12.40
N SER A 725 -1.03 -12.00 -12.08
CA SER A 725 -0.23 -12.88 -12.96
C SER A 725 -0.59 -14.37 -12.96
N ASN A 726 -1.54 -14.81 -12.12
CA ASN A 726 -2.13 -16.15 -12.29
C ASN A 726 -2.82 -16.29 -13.67
N ASN A 727 -3.06 -15.16 -14.35
CA ASN A 727 -3.36 -15.08 -15.76
C ASN A 727 -2.08 -14.72 -16.54
N ASN A 728 -1.59 -15.63 -17.38
CA ASN A 728 -0.43 -15.39 -18.29
C ASN A 728 -0.61 -14.15 -19.20
N HIS A 729 -1.82 -13.57 -19.25
CA HIS A 729 -2.19 -12.42 -20.08
C HIS A 729 -2.15 -11.06 -19.36
N ALA A 730 -1.85 -10.96 -18.06
CA ALA A 730 -1.92 -9.67 -17.35
C ALA A 730 -1.02 -8.57 -17.95
N CYS A 731 0.22 -8.92 -18.35
CA CYS A 731 1.13 -8.00 -19.04
C CYS A 731 0.67 -7.64 -20.47
N GLN A 732 -0.22 -8.45 -21.06
CA GLN A 732 -0.81 -8.24 -22.38
C GLN A 732 -2.09 -7.42 -22.31
N LEU A 733 -2.80 -7.38 -21.18
CA LEU A 733 -4.07 -6.64 -21.03
C LEU A 733 -3.86 -5.16 -20.65
N ASP A 734 -2.73 -4.82 -20.02
CA ASP A 734 -2.37 -3.44 -19.68
C ASP A 734 -1.00 -3.01 -20.28
N PRO A 735 -0.78 -3.15 -21.60
CA PRO A 735 0.44 -2.66 -22.22
C PRO A 735 0.28 -1.21 -22.64
N TYR A 736 1.38 -0.45 -22.54
CA TYR A 736 1.46 0.87 -23.18
C TYR A 736 1.50 0.80 -24.72
N ASP A 737 1.61 -0.41 -25.30
CA ASP A 737 1.71 -0.67 -26.72
C ASP A 737 0.39 -1.21 -27.26
N CYS A 738 -0.29 -0.40 -28.06
CA CYS A 738 -1.60 -0.72 -28.64
C CYS A 738 -1.57 -2.02 -29.47
N SER A 739 -0.48 -2.30 -30.18
CA SER A 739 -0.42 -3.42 -31.15
C SER A 739 -0.49 -4.81 -30.53
N LEU A 740 -0.38 -4.90 -29.19
CA LEU A 740 -0.49 -6.17 -28.48
C LEU A 740 -1.96 -6.60 -28.30
N GLN A 741 -2.93 -5.70 -28.51
CA GLN A 741 -4.35 -6.04 -28.35
C GLN A 741 -4.90 -6.68 -29.59
N LYS A 742 -5.72 -7.70 -29.37
CA LYS A 742 -6.38 -8.45 -30.44
C LYS A 742 -7.80 -7.99 -30.67
N THR A 743 -8.52 -7.49 -29.66
CA THR A 743 -9.93 -7.08 -29.85
C THR A 743 -10.12 -5.57 -29.73
N CYS A 744 -11.23 -5.06 -30.27
CA CYS A 744 -11.60 -3.65 -30.11
C CYS A 744 -11.83 -3.29 -28.63
N GLU A 745 -12.43 -4.21 -27.86
CA GLU A 745 -12.67 -4.01 -26.43
C GLU A 745 -11.36 -3.88 -25.66
N GLU A 746 -10.44 -4.82 -25.85
CA GLU A 746 -9.07 -4.79 -25.30
C GLU A 746 -8.34 -3.48 -25.65
N CYS A 747 -8.43 -3.08 -26.93
CA CYS A 747 -7.82 -1.85 -27.42
C CYS A 747 -8.32 -0.60 -26.66
N GLN A 748 -9.59 -0.60 -26.25
CA GLN A 748 -10.20 0.50 -25.50
C GLN A 748 -9.87 0.44 -24.01
N GLN A 749 -9.66 -0.74 -23.45
CA GLN A 749 -9.33 -0.94 -22.03
C GLN A 749 -7.90 -0.48 -21.69
N ILE A 750 -6.95 -0.52 -22.63
CA ILE A 750 -5.58 0.04 -22.43
C ILE A 750 -5.60 1.52 -22.06
N GLY A 751 -6.65 2.23 -22.48
CA GLY A 751 -6.86 3.64 -22.19
C GLY A 751 -6.72 4.55 -23.41
N PRO A 752 -6.77 5.88 -23.19
CA PRO A 752 -7.13 6.88 -24.21
C PRO A 752 -5.99 7.27 -25.17
N ARG A 753 -5.07 6.34 -25.46
CA ARG A 753 -4.01 6.48 -26.47
C ARG A 753 -4.22 5.61 -27.69
N CYS A 754 -4.96 4.52 -27.52
CA CYS A 754 -5.19 3.53 -28.55
C CYS A 754 -6.58 3.73 -29.15
N GLY A 755 -6.74 3.32 -30.41
CA GLY A 755 -8.02 3.24 -31.08
C GLY A 755 -8.01 2.06 -32.05
N TRP A 756 -9.20 1.55 -32.34
CA TRP A 756 -9.39 0.38 -33.18
C TRP A 756 -9.59 0.80 -34.64
N CYS A 757 -8.80 0.22 -35.55
CA CYS A 757 -9.00 0.35 -36.98
C CYS A 757 -9.65 -0.92 -37.52
N ASP A 758 -10.93 -0.85 -37.85
CA ASP A 758 -11.66 -1.95 -38.48
C ASP A 758 -11.25 -2.11 -39.96
N ASN A 759 -11.19 -3.35 -40.46
CA ASN A 759 -10.82 -3.61 -41.85
C ASN A 759 -11.97 -3.29 -42.85
N GLY A 760 -13.19 -3.09 -42.34
CA GLY A 760 -14.39 -2.77 -43.12
C GLY A 760 -15.06 -3.97 -43.80
N GLU A 761 -14.73 -5.20 -43.41
CA GLU A 761 -15.33 -6.43 -43.95
C GLU A 761 -16.64 -6.82 -43.25
N GLY A 762 -17.02 -6.11 -42.17
CA GLY A 762 -18.25 -6.37 -41.42
C GLY A 762 -18.18 -7.62 -40.55
N THR A 763 -16.97 -8.10 -40.24
CA THR A 763 -16.69 -9.25 -39.37
C THR A 763 -16.13 -8.85 -38.00
N GLY A 764 -15.71 -7.58 -37.85
CA GLY A 764 -15.09 -7.03 -36.64
C GLY A 764 -13.58 -7.19 -36.54
N VAL A 765 -12.92 -7.70 -37.59
CA VAL A 765 -11.46 -7.83 -37.66
C VAL A 765 -10.82 -6.47 -37.88
N GLY A 766 -9.71 -6.22 -37.20
CA GLY A 766 -9.03 -4.93 -37.23
C GLY A 766 -7.67 -4.92 -36.56
N GLU A 767 -7.14 -3.73 -36.38
CA GLU A 767 -5.84 -3.50 -35.72
C GLU A 767 -5.96 -2.41 -34.65
N CYS A 768 -5.43 -2.68 -33.45
CA CYS A 768 -5.31 -1.67 -32.41
C CYS A 768 -4.04 -0.83 -32.62
N ILE A 769 -4.20 0.46 -32.90
CA ILE A 769 -3.09 1.38 -33.20
C ILE A 769 -3.21 2.68 -32.41
N ALA A 770 -2.09 3.39 -32.25
CA ALA A 770 -2.06 4.66 -31.53
C ALA A 770 -2.76 5.78 -32.33
N GLY A 771 -3.56 6.58 -31.65
CA GLY A 771 -4.30 7.66 -32.31
C GLY A 771 -5.04 8.63 -31.38
N SER A 772 -6.01 9.30 -31.98
CA SER A 772 -6.83 10.36 -31.39
C SER A 772 -8.24 10.32 -31.94
N THR A 773 -9.14 11.16 -31.41
CA THR A 773 -10.47 11.36 -32.01
C THR A 773 -10.41 11.84 -33.46
N ASP A 774 -9.34 12.51 -33.89
CA ASP A 774 -9.21 12.99 -35.28
C ASP A 774 -8.77 11.88 -36.26
N GLY A 775 -8.25 10.75 -35.75
CA GLY A 775 -7.73 9.62 -36.52
C GLY A 775 -6.47 8.99 -35.90
N PRO A 776 -5.93 7.93 -36.53
CA PRO A 776 -4.65 7.33 -36.13
C PRO A 776 -3.48 8.28 -36.39
N PHE A 777 -2.42 8.18 -35.59
CA PHE A 777 -1.20 8.95 -35.84
C PHE A 777 -0.47 8.48 -37.10
N GLU A 778 -0.49 7.17 -37.35
CA GLU A 778 0.02 6.55 -38.58
C GLU A 778 -1.11 6.41 -39.62
N LYS A 779 -1.41 7.51 -40.33
CA LYS A 779 -2.53 7.59 -41.30
C LYS A 779 -2.56 6.49 -42.38
N HIS A 780 -1.43 5.86 -42.67
CA HIS A 780 -1.33 4.83 -43.71
C HIS A 780 -1.81 3.46 -43.23
N ARG A 781 -1.88 3.20 -41.91
CA ARG A 781 -2.35 1.93 -41.35
C ARG A 781 -3.87 1.83 -41.29
N CYS A 782 -4.57 2.96 -41.16
CA CYS A 782 -6.04 3.03 -41.27
C CYS A 782 -6.46 3.95 -42.41
N MET A 783 -6.64 3.38 -43.60
CA MET A 783 -6.91 4.17 -44.82
C MET A 783 -8.32 4.79 -44.86
N LYS A 784 -9.30 4.15 -44.20
CA LYS A 784 -10.69 4.61 -44.17
C LYS A 784 -10.99 5.29 -42.83
N ARG A 785 -11.35 6.57 -42.86
CA ARG A 785 -11.68 7.35 -41.65
C ARG A 785 -12.94 6.83 -40.94
N GLU A 786 -13.89 6.29 -41.70
CA GLU A 786 -15.14 5.70 -41.17
C GLU A 786 -14.91 4.38 -40.43
N ALA A 787 -13.75 3.75 -40.61
CA ALA A 787 -13.38 2.50 -39.96
C ALA A 787 -12.52 2.74 -38.69
N TRP A 788 -12.33 4.00 -38.29
CA TRP A 788 -11.55 4.38 -37.11
C TRP A 788 -12.46 4.59 -35.89
N TYR A 789 -12.22 3.80 -34.85
CA TYR A 789 -12.98 3.80 -33.61
C TYR A 789 -12.07 4.14 -32.43
N PHE A 790 -11.97 5.43 -32.11
CA PHE A 790 -11.19 5.90 -30.95
C PHE A 790 -11.93 5.68 -29.62
N THR A 791 -13.27 5.83 -29.65
CA THR A 791 -14.17 5.54 -28.54
C THR A 791 -15.41 4.85 -29.10
N GLY A 792 -15.85 3.75 -28.48
CA GLY A 792 -16.98 2.94 -28.96
C GLY A 792 -16.56 1.90 -30.00
N THR A 793 -17.39 0.89 -30.26
CA THR A 793 -17.03 -0.31 -31.01
C THR A 793 -17.59 -0.31 -32.44
N PRO A 794 -16.98 -1.10 -33.37
CA PRO A 794 -17.61 -1.41 -34.64
C PRO A 794 -18.96 -2.13 -34.44
N HIS A 795 -19.89 -1.95 -35.37
CA HIS A 795 -21.23 -2.57 -35.29
C HIS A 795 -21.21 -4.10 -35.27
N CYS A 796 -20.13 -4.73 -35.71
CA CYS A 796 -19.97 -6.17 -35.70
C CYS A 796 -18.63 -6.55 -35.09
N GLN A 797 -18.64 -7.56 -34.21
CA GLN A 797 -17.47 -8.04 -33.48
C GLN A 797 -17.39 -9.58 -33.51
N CYS A 798 -17.59 -10.19 -34.67
CA CYS A 798 -17.56 -11.66 -34.82
C CYS A 798 -16.16 -12.26 -34.96
N ASN A 799 -15.12 -11.51 -34.57
CA ASN A 799 -13.72 -11.95 -34.60
C ASN A 799 -13.25 -12.53 -35.94
N GLY A 800 -13.90 -12.20 -37.07
CA GLY A 800 -13.55 -12.76 -38.38
C GLY A 800 -14.29 -14.05 -38.77
N HIS A 801 -15.00 -14.68 -37.84
CA HIS A 801 -15.60 -16.02 -38.03
C HIS A 801 -17.10 -15.99 -38.33
N SER A 802 -17.69 -14.81 -38.44
CA SER A 802 -19.08 -14.62 -38.87
C SER A 802 -19.33 -13.18 -39.32
N GLN A 803 -20.55 -12.92 -39.79
CA GLN A 803 -21.08 -11.58 -40.03
C GLN A 803 -22.33 -11.36 -39.17
N CYS A 804 -22.56 -10.10 -38.79
CA CYS A 804 -23.72 -9.70 -37.98
C CYS A 804 -24.97 -9.53 -38.86
N SER A 805 -26.13 -9.91 -38.31
CA SER A 805 -27.41 -9.76 -38.99
C SER A 805 -27.90 -8.30 -38.95
N ASN A 806 -28.33 -7.77 -40.11
CA ASN A 806 -28.78 -6.38 -40.39
C ASN A 806 -28.81 -5.37 -39.21
N ASN A 807 -27.83 -4.46 -39.26
CA ASN A 807 -27.75 -3.06 -38.78
C ASN A 807 -28.05 -2.67 -37.32
N THR A 808 -28.49 -3.54 -36.41
CA THR A 808 -28.72 -3.10 -35.01
C THR A 808 -28.32 -4.06 -33.89
N ILE A 809 -27.76 -5.25 -34.19
CA ILE A 809 -27.50 -6.24 -33.14
C ILE A 809 -26.07 -6.79 -33.27
N GLU A 810 -25.28 -6.65 -32.19
CA GLU A 810 -23.89 -7.12 -32.06
C GLU A 810 -23.74 -8.66 -32.07
N ILE A 811 -24.82 -9.41 -32.25
CA ILE A 811 -24.86 -10.87 -32.14
C ILE A 811 -24.50 -11.50 -33.50
N CYS A 812 -23.52 -12.40 -33.47
CA CYS A 812 -23.07 -13.13 -34.64
C CYS A 812 -24.11 -14.16 -35.08
N SER A 813 -24.29 -14.30 -36.38
CA SER A 813 -25.32 -15.18 -36.94
C SER A 813 -25.01 -16.66 -36.67
N LYS A 814 -23.92 -17.17 -37.24
CA LYS A 814 -23.40 -18.52 -37.01
C LYS A 814 -21.88 -18.50 -37.09
N CYS A 815 -21.22 -18.99 -36.04
CA CYS A 815 -19.77 -19.08 -36.00
C CYS A 815 -19.25 -20.17 -36.94
N HIS A 816 -18.18 -19.84 -37.68
CA HIS A 816 -17.45 -20.72 -38.58
C HIS A 816 -16.04 -21.02 -38.01
N ASP A 817 -15.24 -21.81 -38.71
CA ASP A 817 -13.84 -22.13 -38.35
C ASP A 817 -13.65 -22.73 -36.94
N ASP A 818 -14.57 -23.61 -36.55
CA ASP A 818 -14.54 -24.32 -35.26
C ASP A 818 -14.53 -23.37 -34.04
N THR A 819 -15.21 -22.24 -34.17
CA THR A 819 -15.41 -21.24 -33.12
C THR A 819 -16.83 -21.26 -32.55
N ALA A 820 -17.00 -20.70 -31.36
CA ALA A 820 -18.23 -20.62 -30.59
C ALA A 820 -18.26 -19.32 -29.75
N GLY A 821 -19.41 -19.03 -29.11
CA GLY A 821 -19.64 -17.79 -28.37
C GLY A 821 -20.62 -16.86 -29.07
N GLU A 822 -21.04 -15.77 -28.40
CA GLU A 822 -21.95 -14.78 -28.99
C GLU A 822 -21.27 -13.94 -30.07
N HIS A 823 -19.94 -13.83 -29.98
CA HIS A 823 -19.04 -13.06 -30.83
C HIS A 823 -17.99 -13.94 -31.53
N CYS A 824 -18.18 -15.27 -31.52
CA CYS A 824 -17.21 -16.25 -32.03
C CYS A 824 -15.81 -16.09 -31.41
N GLU A 825 -15.78 -15.71 -30.14
CA GLU A 825 -14.58 -15.29 -29.38
C GLU A 825 -13.81 -16.44 -28.74
N ARG A 826 -14.35 -17.66 -28.77
CA ARG A 826 -13.79 -18.85 -28.12
C ARG A 826 -13.84 -20.05 -29.06
N CYS A 827 -12.92 -20.99 -28.90
CA CYS A 827 -12.99 -22.22 -29.68
C CYS A 827 -14.21 -23.07 -29.30
N ALA A 828 -14.77 -23.76 -30.29
CA ALA A 828 -15.85 -24.71 -30.09
C ALA A 828 -15.35 -25.93 -29.30
N ASP A 829 -16.28 -26.67 -28.67
CA ASP A 829 -15.94 -27.85 -27.88
C ASP A 829 -15.15 -28.87 -28.71
N GLY A 830 -14.02 -29.36 -28.19
CA GLY A 830 -13.11 -30.26 -28.91
C GLY A 830 -11.99 -29.54 -29.69
N TYR A 831 -11.94 -28.21 -29.62
CA TYR A 831 -10.89 -27.38 -30.19
C TYR A 831 -10.34 -26.41 -29.15
N PHE A 832 -9.08 -25.99 -29.32
CA PHE A 832 -8.40 -25.02 -28.48
C PHE A 832 -7.57 -24.04 -29.29
N GLY A 833 -7.32 -22.86 -28.72
CA GLY A 833 -6.56 -21.80 -29.36
C GLY A 833 -7.12 -20.43 -29.00
N ASP A 834 -6.70 -19.41 -29.76
CA ASP A 834 -7.18 -18.04 -29.60
C ASP A 834 -7.79 -17.57 -30.93
N PRO A 835 -9.12 -17.68 -31.13
CA PRO A 835 -9.79 -17.31 -32.38
C PRO A 835 -10.00 -15.80 -32.54
N ARG A 836 -9.64 -14.99 -31.55
CA ARG A 836 -9.90 -13.55 -31.60
C ARG A 836 -9.16 -12.90 -32.77
N ASN A 837 -9.83 -11.99 -33.45
CA ASN A 837 -9.31 -11.22 -34.59
C ASN A 837 -8.79 -12.05 -35.77
N GLY A 838 -9.54 -13.08 -36.17
CA GLY A 838 -9.18 -13.99 -37.26
C GLY A 838 -8.14 -15.03 -36.87
N GLY A 839 -8.09 -15.37 -35.59
CA GLY A 839 -7.25 -16.45 -35.08
C GLY A 839 -7.79 -17.82 -35.46
N ASN A 840 -7.04 -18.89 -35.20
CA ASN A 840 -7.45 -20.25 -35.55
C ASN A 840 -7.61 -21.12 -34.31
N CYS A 841 -8.59 -22.02 -34.38
CA CYS A 841 -8.78 -23.11 -33.43
C CYS A 841 -8.16 -24.40 -33.97
N THR A 842 -7.52 -25.16 -33.09
CA THR A 842 -6.91 -26.46 -33.42
C THR A 842 -7.58 -27.58 -32.64
N GLU A 843 -7.73 -28.74 -33.27
CA GLU A 843 -8.36 -29.90 -32.64
C GLU A 843 -7.56 -30.39 -31.41
N CYS A 844 -8.26 -30.73 -30.33
CA CYS A 844 -7.67 -31.26 -29.11
C CYS A 844 -6.92 -32.59 -29.38
N GLN A 845 -5.62 -32.66 -29.03
CA GLN A 845 -4.81 -33.87 -29.20
C GLN A 845 -4.73 -34.68 -27.90
N CYS A 846 -5.75 -35.49 -27.63
CA CYS A 846 -5.91 -36.19 -26.34
C CYS A 846 -5.67 -37.72 -26.37
N HIS A 847 -4.98 -38.24 -27.39
CA HIS A 847 -4.60 -39.66 -27.53
C HIS A 847 -5.73 -40.68 -27.24
N ASP A 848 -6.96 -40.38 -27.69
CA ASP A 848 -8.18 -41.17 -27.46
C ASP A 848 -8.55 -41.41 -25.97
N GLN A 849 -7.95 -40.66 -25.04
CA GLN A 849 -8.26 -40.70 -23.61
C GLN A 849 -9.25 -39.61 -23.16
N ALA A 850 -9.48 -38.62 -24.03
CA ALA A 850 -10.49 -37.58 -23.88
C ALA A 850 -10.94 -37.07 -25.27
N HIS A 851 -12.13 -36.50 -25.34
CA HIS A 851 -12.63 -35.79 -26.54
C HIS A 851 -12.71 -34.27 -26.31
N PHE A 852 -12.68 -33.83 -25.06
CA PHE A 852 -12.75 -32.43 -24.68
C PHE A 852 -11.43 -32.02 -24.04
N CYS A 853 -10.97 -30.83 -24.39
CA CYS A 853 -9.87 -30.16 -23.75
C CYS A 853 -10.32 -28.75 -23.35
N ASP A 854 -9.49 -28.11 -22.56
CA ASP A 854 -9.59 -26.69 -22.28
C ASP A 854 -9.46 -25.88 -23.57
N ASN A 855 -10.39 -24.96 -23.78
CA ASN A 855 -10.53 -24.22 -25.03
C ASN A 855 -9.44 -23.15 -25.24
N GLU A 856 -8.68 -22.78 -24.20
CA GLU A 856 -7.59 -21.80 -24.30
C GLU A 856 -6.23 -22.48 -24.46
N ASN A 857 -5.91 -23.44 -23.58
CA ASN A 857 -4.57 -24.00 -23.51
C ASN A 857 -4.42 -25.41 -24.12
N GLY A 858 -5.53 -26.09 -24.43
CA GLY A 858 -5.53 -27.42 -25.03
C GLY A 858 -5.33 -28.58 -24.05
N ASP A 859 -5.36 -28.34 -22.74
CA ASP A 859 -5.22 -29.37 -21.72
C ASP A 859 -6.44 -30.31 -21.71
N CYS A 860 -6.19 -31.59 -21.94
CA CYS A 860 -7.21 -32.61 -22.09
C CYS A 860 -7.87 -32.96 -20.75
N TYR A 861 -9.20 -33.05 -20.75
CA TYR A 861 -9.97 -33.52 -19.61
C TYR A 861 -10.03 -35.06 -19.60
N CYS A 862 -9.01 -35.71 -19.03
CA CYS A 862 -8.87 -37.16 -19.06
C CYS A 862 -10.08 -37.88 -18.45
N THR A 863 -10.68 -38.80 -19.21
CA THR A 863 -11.92 -39.49 -18.82
C THR A 863 -11.69 -40.74 -17.95
N THR A 864 -10.44 -41.21 -17.85
CA THR A 864 -10.07 -42.39 -17.06
C THR A 864 -9.29 -41.99 -15.81
N LYS A 865 -9.76 -42.40 -14.63
CA LYS A 865 -9.08 -42.14 -13.36
C LYS A 865 -7.68 -42.75 -13.37
N GLY A 866 -6.70 -41.93 -13.01
CA GLY A 866 -5.29 -42.33 -12.97
C GLY A 866 -4.52 -42.07 -14.26
N VAL A 867 -5.16 -41.54 -15.30
CA VAL A 867 -4.48 -40.94 -16.47
C VAL A 867 -4.30 -39.44 -16.20
N ILE A 868 -3.09 -38.92 -16.43
CA ILE A 868 -2.69 -37.54 -16.19
C ILE A 868 -1.79 -37.02 -17.32
N GLY A 869 -1.56 -35.71 -17.35
CA GLY A 869 -0.76 -35.02 -18.37
C GLY A 869 -1.62 -34.16 -19.28
N ALA A 870 -1.04 -33.11 -19.88
CA ALA A 870 -1.73 -32.17 -20.75
C ALA A 870 -2.46 -32.85 -21.93
N HIS A 871 -1.93 -34.00 -22.39
CA HIS A 871 -2.50 -34.78 -23.48
C HIS A 871 -2.98 -36.17 -23.05
N CYS A 872 -3.19 -36.38 -21.75
CA CYS A 872 -3.57 -37.67 -21.16
C CYS A 872 -2.61 -38.83 -21.51
N ASP A 873 -1.31 -38.54 -21.53
CA ASP A 873 -0.24 -39.40 -22.04
C ASP A 873 0.50 -40.20 -20.95
N LYS A 874 0.19 -39.98 -19.67
CA LYS A 874 0.91 -40.60 -18.53
C LYS A 874 -0.04 -41.18 -17.49
N CYS A 875 0.43 -42.16 -16.73
CA CYS A 875 -0.28 -42.63 -15.54
C CYS A 875 0.15 -41.83 -14.30
N ASP A 876 -0.79 -41.60 -13.40
CA ASP A 876 -0.53 -41.06 -12.06
C ASP A 876 0.34 -42.03 -11.25
N THR A 877 1.10 -41.54 -10.27
CA THR A 877 2.16 -42.30 -9.58
C THR A 877 1.66 -43.56 -8.86
N LYS A 878 0.35 -43.67 -8.61
CA LYS A 878 -0.30 -44.81 -7.95
C LYS A 878 -0.90 -45.84 -8.93
N TYR A 879 -0.84 -45.56 -10.23
CA TYR A 879 -1.40 -46.40 -11.29
C TYR A 879 -0.27 -46.95 -12.17
N GLU A 880 -0.38 -48.21 -12.56
CA GLU A 880 0.59 -48.87 -13.42
C GLU A 880 -0.01 -49.00 -14.83
N GLY A 881 0.72 -48.58 -15.87
CA GLY A 881 0.25 -48.62 -17.26
C GLY A 881 1.05 -47.70 -18.17
N ASP A 882 0.63 -47.64 -19.44
CA ASP A 882 1.12 -46.71 -20.45
C ASP A 882 -0.04 -46.42 -21.43
N PRO A 883 -0.77 -45.31 -21.25
CA PRO A 883 -1.97 -45.01 -22.03
C PRO A 883 -1.66 -44.80 -23.52
N THR A 884 -0.43 -44.38 -23.87
CA THR A 884 0.01 -44.20 -25.26
C THR A 884 0.21 -45.51 -26.03
N LYS A 885 0.40 -46.63 -25.32
CA LYS A 885 0.62 -47.97 -25.89
C LYS A 885 -0.56 -48.92 -25.66
N ASN A 886 -1.77 -48.40 -25.48
CA ASN A 886 -2.97 -49.18 -25.14
C ASN A 886 -2.84 -50.04 -23.87
N ARG A 887 -1.98 -49.64 -22.91
CA ARG A 887 -1.88 -50.29 -21.60
C ARG A 887 -2.63 -49.44 -20.57
N PRO A 888 -3.85 -49.81 -20.16
CA PRO A 888 -4.69 -48.98 -19.31
C PRO A 888 -4.02 -48.75 -17.94
N CYS A 889 -3.99 -47.48 -17.49
CA CYS A 889 -3.55 -47.14 -16.14
C CYS A 889 -4.47 -47.83 -15.12
N SER A 890 -3.91 -48.77 -14.36
CA SER A 890 -4.68 -49.65 -13.47
C SER A 890 -4.13 -49.59 -12.05
N TYR A 891 -5.04 -49.54 -11.07
CA TYR A 891 -4.69 -49.50 -9.65
C TYR A 891 -4.58 -50.91 -9.07
N LYS A 892 -3.47 -51.20 -8.37
CA LYS A 892 -3.22 -52.51 -7.76
C LYS A 892 -3.99 -52.68 -6.45
N LEU A 893 -4.86 -53.67 -6.38
CA LEU A 893 -5.62 -54.02 -5.18
C LEU A 893 -4.90 -55.12 -4.39
N ALA A 894 -4.63 -54.85 -3.11
CA ALA A 894 -4.12 -55.84 -2.17
C ALA A 894 -5.22 -56.84 -1.74
N ILE A 895 -4.86 -58.10 -1.53
CA ILE A 895 -5.78 -59.15 -1.05
C ILE A 895 -6.06 -58.95 0.45
N ASP A 896 -7.25 -59.35 0.88
CA ASP A 896 -7.77 -59.29 2.25
C ASP A 896 -8.05 -57.84 2.74
N PHE A 897 -8.07 -56.87 1.82
CA PHE A 897 -8.46 -55.48 2.09
C PHE A 897 -9.68 -55.05 1.27
N ILE A 898 -10.45 -54.12 1.83
CA ILE A 898 -11.56 -53.44 1.16
C ILE A 898 -11.11 -52.03 0.78
N PHE A 899 -11.14 -51.72 -0.51
CA PHE A 899 -10.81 -50.39 -1.01
C PHE A 899 -12.08 -49.60 -1.30
N THR A 900 -12.10 -48.31 -0.93
CA THR A 900 -13.20 -47.39 -1.23
C THR A 900 -12.64 -46.18 -1.97
N PHE A 901 -13.12 -45.98 -3.19
CA PHE A 901 -12.81 -44.82 -4.03
C PHE A 901 -14.00 -43.87 -4.01
N LYS A 902 -13.78 -42.62 -3.62
CA LYS A 902 -14.78 -41.55 -3.66
C LYS A 902 -14.33 -40.54 -4.71
N LEU A 903 -15.07 -40.42 -5.79
CA LEU A 903 -14.84 -39.44 -6.85
C LEU A 903 -15.87 -38.32 -6.64
N ASP A 904 -15.41 -37.07 -6.58
CA ASP A 904 -16.23 -35.88 -6.28
C ASP A 904 -16.17 -34.88 -7.45
N ASN A 905 -17.27 -34.18 -7.70
CA ASN A 905 -17.35 -33.10 -8.70
C ASN A 905 -16.60 -31.84 -8.30
N ASN A 906 -16.33 -31.66 -7.01
CA ASN A 906 -15.57 -30.50 -6.51
C ASN A 906 -14.07 -30.59 -6.85
N ASP A 907 -13.56 -31.80 -7.13
CA ASP A 907 -12.18 -31.97 -7.60
C ASP A 907 -12.16 -31.88 -9.14
N VAL A 908 -11.46 -30.87 -9.67
CA VAL A 908 -11.34 -30.60 -11.12
C VAL A 908 -10.82 -31.83 -11.88
N LYS A 909 -10.01 -32.69 -11.23
CA LYS A 909 -9.46 -33.91 -11.83
C LYS A 909 -10.48 -35.04 -11.98
N ASP A 910 -11.54 -35.02 -11.19
CA ASP A 910 -12.53 -36.11 -11.12
C ASP A 910 -13.83 -35.77 -11.86
N LYS A 911 -14.10 -34.47 -12.08
CA LYS A 911 -15.30 -33.96 -12.76
C LYS A 911 -15.63 -34.63 -14.11
N TYR A 912 -14.62 -35.02 -14.89
CA TYR A 912 -14.80 -35.58 -16.25
C TYR A 912 -14.54 -37.09 -16.32
N VAL A 913 -14.29 -37.74 -15.17
CA VAL A 913 -13.95 -39.15 -15.11
C VAL A 913 -15.20 -40.02 -15.21
N ASN A 914 -15.18 -40.98 -16.13
CA ASN A 914 -16.27 -41.96 -16.33
C ASN A 914 -15.79 -43.42 -16.35
N LYS A 915 -14.49 -43.65 -16.11
CA LYS A 915 -13.85 -44.98 -16.15
C LYS A 915 -12.73 -45.10 -15.12
N ILE A 916 -12.58 -46.27 -14.52
CA ILE A 916 -11.46 -46.63 -13.64
C ILE A 916 -11.09 -48.12 -13.80
N ASN A 917 -9.79 -48.43 -13.77
CA ASN A 917 -9.28 -49.79 -13.93
C ASN A 917 -8.54 -50.24 -12.67
N PHE A 918 -8.70 -51.51 -12.32
CA PHE A 918 -8.06 -52.15 -11.18
C PHE A 918 -7.45 -53.49 -11.60
N PHE A 919 -6.43 -53.95 -10.87
CA PHE A 919 -5.97 -55.33 -10.99
C PHE A 919 -5.58 -55.93 -9.64
N SER A 920 -5.65 -57.25 -9.52
CA SER A 920 -5.21 -57.99 -8.33
C SER A 920 -4.60 -59.34 -8.70
N ILE A 921 -3.62 -59.78 -7.91
CA ILE A 921 -2.86 -61.02 -8.13
C ILE A 921 -2.99 -61.90 -6.87
N PRO A 922 -3.92 -62.88 -6.87
CA PRO A 922 -4.05 -63.90 -5.83
C PRO A 922 -2.80 -64.75 -5.63
N PHE A 923 -2.38 -64.95 -4.37
CA PHE A 923 -1.11 -65.62 -4.07
C PHE A 923 -1.21 -66.86 -3.17
N LYS A 924 -2.35 -67.13 -2.51
CA LYS A 924 -2.55 -68.37 -1.73
C LYS A 924 -3.11 -69.47 -2.64
N ASP A 925 -2.49 -70.64 -2.68
CA ASP A 925 -2.80 -71.75 -3.59
C ASP A 925 -3.83 -72.74 -3.02
N ASP A 926 -4.08 -72.69 -1.70
CA ASP A 926 -4.97 -73.60 -0.96
C ASP A 926 -6.30 -72.97 -0.52
N THR A 927 -6.52 -71.69 -0.82
CA THR A 927 -7.62 -70.89 -0.28
C THR A 927 -8.45 -70.23 -1.38
N ASP A 928 -9.77 -70.47 -1.36
CA ASP A 928 -10.73 -69.87 -2.31
C ASP A 928 -10.68 -68.34 -2.30
N LEU A 929 -10.81 -67.73 -3.48
CA LEU A 929 -10.80 -66.28 -3.68
C LEU A 929 -12.23 -65.73 -3.75
N GLN A 930 -12.59 -64.83 -2.84
CA GLN A 930 -13.85 -64.09 -2.87
C GLN A 930 -13.63 -62.69 -3.44
N PHE A 931 -14.28 -62.38 -4.56
CA PHE A 931 -14.36 -61.06 -5.16
C PHE A 931 -15.67 -60.36 -4.75
N SER A 932 -15.60 -59.07 -4.40
CA SER A 932 -16.79 -58.25 -4.18
C SER A 932 -16.64 -56.82 -4.71
N ILE A 933 -17.70 -56.27 -5.33
CA ILE A 933 -17.76 -54.87 -5.76
C ILE A 933 -19.17 -54.27 -5.59
N SER A 934 -19.27 -53.00 -5.16
CA SER A 934 -20.51 -52.22 -5.10
C SER A 934 -20.26 -50.76 -5.49
N CYS A 935 -21.23 -50.13 -6.16
CA CYS A 935 -21.16 -48.74 -6.62
C CYS A 935 -22.42 -47.95 -6.26
N ASP A 936 -22.26 -46.74 -5.74
CA ASP A 936 -23.33 -45.83 -5.33
C ASP A 936 -23.65 -44.82 -6.46
N ALA A 937 -23.95 -45.31 -7.66
CA ALA A 937 -24.18 -44.48 -8.85
C ALA A 937 -25.68 -44.36 -9.16
N GLU A 938 -26.15 -43.16 -9.52
CA GLU A 938 -27.53 -42.88 -9.97
C GLU A 938 -27.82 -43.41 -11.39
N TYR A 939 -27.58 -44.71 -11.61
CA TYR A 939 -27.85 -45.51 -12.82
C TYR A 939 -26.75 -45.47 -13.91
N ASP A 940 -26.50 -46.67 -14.48
CA ASP A 940 -25.72 -46.98 -15.70
C ASP A 940 -24.22 -47.34 -15.60
N ALA A 941 -23.63 -47.34 -14.38
CA ALA A 941 -22.28 -47.86 -14.15
C ALA A 941 -22.17 -49.37 -14.45
N ARG A 942 -21.11 -49.80 -15.15
CA ARG A 942 -20.88 -51.20 -15.57
C ARG A 942 -19.54 -51.72 -15.09
N VAL A 943 -19.46 -53.01 -14.82
CA VAL A 943 -18.26 -53.74 -14.41
C VAL A 943 -17.93 -54.85 -15.40
N ASP A 944 -16.69 -54.85 -15.87
CA ASP A 944 -16.09 -55.93 -16.63
C ASP A 944 -14.94 -56.54 -15.81
N ILE A 945 -14.84 -57.87 -15.82
CA ILE A 945 -13.75 -58.62 -15.18
C ILE A 945 -13.12 -59.52 -16.24
N SER A 946 -11.80 -59.45 -16.36
CA SER A 946 -11.02 -60.36 -17.19
C SER A 946 -9.89 -60.99 -16.38
N LYS A 947 -9.44 -62.15 -16.82
CA LYS A 947 -8.26 -62.82 -16.27
C LYS A 947 -7.18 -62.86 -17.33
N SER A 948 -5.93 -62.67 -16.90
CA SER A 948 -4.76 -62.85 -17.76
C SER A 948 -3.82 -63.88 -17.14
N ARG A 949 -3.25 -64.73 -18.00
CA ARG A 949 -2.27 -65.75 -17.64
C ARG A 949 -1.08 -65.68 -18.58
N THR A 950 0.12 -65.74 -18.03
CA THR A 950 1.38 -65.80 -18.80
C THR A 950 1.72 -67.26 -19.10
N GLU A 951 1.84 -67.62 -20.39
CA GLU A 951 2.32 -68.93 -20.82
C GLU A 951 3.87 -68.98 -20.91
N LEU A 952 4.45 -70.19 -21.03
CA LEU A 952 5.91 -70.41 -21.02
C LEU A 952 6.65 -69.70 -22.17
N ASP A 953 5.96 -69.37 -23.26
CA ASP A 953 6.52 -68.70 -24.45
C ASP A 953 6.36 -67.17 -24.41
N GLY A 954 5.86 -66.61 -23.30
CA GLY A 954 5.70 -65.16 -23.12
C GLY A 954 4.41 -64.57 -23.70
N GLU A 955 3.56 -65.36 -24.34
CA GLU A 955 2.20 -64.93 -24.74
C GLU A 955 1.28 -64.82 -23.50
N ILE A 956 0.59 -63.67 -23.38
CA ILE A 956 -0.40 -63.40 -22.34
C ILE A 956 -1.79 -63.65 -22.93
N ILE A 957 -2.47 -64.69 -22.45
CA ILE A 957 -3.85 -64.98 -22.85
C ILE A 957 -4.80 -64.28 -21.89
N THR A 958 -5.58 -63.31 -22.39
CA THR A 958 -6.59 -62.60 -21.63
C THR A 958 -7.98 -63.15 -21.96
N GLN A 959 -8.68 -63.69 -20.96
CA GLN A 959 -10.04 -64.23 -21.10
C GLN A 959 -11.01 -63.36 -20.30
N LYS A 960 -12.13 -62.95 -20.93
CA LYS A 960 -13.21 -62.24 -20.22
C LYS A 960 -13.96 -63.21 -19.31
N VAL A 961 -14.08 -62.84 -18.04
CA VAL A 961 -14.73 -63.64 -16.98
C VAL A 961 -16.15 -63.14 -16.70
N LEU A 962 -16.34 -61.81 -16.75
CA LEU A 962 -17.62 -61.11 -16.62
C LEU A 962 -17.57 -59.87 -17.53
N SER A 963 -18.66 -59.54 -18.21
CA SER A 963 -18.74 -58.32 -19.05
C SER A 963 -20.15 -57.72 -18.98
N GLN A 964 -20.23 -56.39 -19.03
CA GLN A 964 -21.44 -55.56 -19.01
C GLN A 964 -22.36 -55.78 -17.80
N ASN A 965 -21.81 -56.12 -16.64
CA ASN A 965 -22.63 -56.30 -15.43
C ASN A 965 -22.95 -54.94 -14.78
N PRO A 966 -24.20 -54.66 -14.39
CA PRO A 966 -24.53 -53.39 -13.73
C PRO A 966 -23.87 -53.31 -12.34
N CYS A 967 -23.25 -52.17 -12.03
CA CYS A 967 -22.75 -51.84 -10.69
C CYS A 967 -23.76 -50.93 -9.99
N ASN A 968 -24.41 -51.42 -8.94
CA ASN A 968 -25.30 -50.63 -8.09
C ASN A 968 -24.98 -50.90 -6.61
N ASP A 969 -25.80 -50.38 -5.70
CA ASP A 969 -25.65 -50.59 -4.25
C ASP A 969 -25.68 -52.07 -3.84
N LYS A 970 -26.16 -52.96 -4.70
CA LYS A 970 -26.12 -54.40 -4.44
C LYS A 970 -24.73 -54.92 -4.77
N THR A 971 -24.04 -55.40 -3.74
CA THR A 971 -22.69 -55.96 -3.89
C THR A 971 -22.69 -57.18 -4.82
N LEU A 972 -22.03 -57.06 -5.97
CA LEU A 972 -21.70 -58.19 -6.84
C LEU A 972 -20.61 -59.01 -6.15
N LYS A 973 -20.93 -60.26 -5.78
CA LYS A 973 -20.00 -61.19 -5.11
C LYS A 973 -19.78 -62.43 -5.96
N LYS A 974 -18.53 -62.86 -6.12
CA LYS A 974 -18.18 -64.09 -6.85
C LYS A 974 -17.04 -64.81 -6.15
N THR A 975 -17.16 -66.13 -6.01
CA THR A 975 -16.13 -66.99 -5.42
C THR A 975 -15.46 -67.80 -6.52
N TYR A 976 -14.13 -67.82 -6.53
CA TYR A 976 -13.30 -68.63 -7.41
C TYR A 976 -12.58 -69.67 -6.56
N HIS A 977 -12.81 -70.94 -6.88
CA HIS A 977 -12.32 -72.05 -6.06
C HIS A 977 -10.85 -72.36 -6.37
N ALA A 978 -10.01 -72.48 -5.35
CA ALA A 978 -8.57 -72.72 -5.51
C ALA A 978 -8.25 -74.12 -6.08
N ASN A 979 -9.15 -75.09 -5.89
CA ASN A 979 -9.01 -76.46 -6.39
C ASN A 979 -9.34 -76.61 -7.89
N ASP A 980 -9.85 -75.57 -8.53
CA ASP A 980 -10.21 -75.60 -9.94
C ASP A 980 -8.97 -75.31 -10.81
N LYS A 981 -8.68 -76.21 -11.76
CA LYS A 981 -7.54 -76.09 -12.69
C LYS A 981 -7.62 -74.84 -13.57
N GLU A 982 -8.81 -74.26 -13.70
CA GLU A 982 -9.06 -73.01 -14.41
C GLU A 982 -8.52 -71.75 -13.67
N TRP A 983 -8.21 -71.87 -12.37
CA TRP A 983 -7.84 -70.75 -11.49
C TRP A 983 -6.56 -71.01 -10.67
N PRO A 984 -5.38 -71.13 -11.30
CA PRO A 984 -4.13 -71.32 -10.58
C PRO A 984 -3.72 -70.03 -9.84
N PHE A 985 -3.80 -70.07 -8.51
CA PHE A 985 -3.32 -69.02 -7.61
C PHE A 985 -1.99 -69.44 -6.98
N GLY A 986 -1.08 -68.51 -6.70
CA GLY A 986 0.18 -68.80 -5.99
C GLY A 986 1.21 -69.70 -6.70
N THR A 987 1.09 -69.91 -8.03
CA THR A 987 1.99 -70.77 -8.83
C THR A 987 2.90 -69.96 -9.78
N ILE A 988 3.81 -70.63 -10.49
CA ILE A 988 4.69 -70.00 -11.50
C ILE A 988 3.87 -69.34 -12.65
N LYS A 989 2.61 -69.76 -12.85
CA LYS A 989 1.67 -69.20 -13.84
C LYS A 989 0.49 -68.49 -13.14
N ASN A 990 0.80 -67.47 -12.33
CA ASN A 990 -0.20 -66.73 -11.54
C ASN A 990 -1.28 -66.07 -12.40
N THR A 991 -2.53 -66.20 -11.96
CA THR A 991 -3.69 -65.56 -12.58
C THR A 991 -3.81 -64.11 -12.10
N THR A 992 -3.83 -63.14 -13.03
CA THR A 992 -4.09 -61.73 -12.70
C THR A 992 -5.51 -61.36 -13.10
N PHE A 993 -6.30 -60.85 -12.16
CA PHE A 993 -7.64 -60.33 -12.41
C PHE A 993 -7.56 -58.85 -12.75
N HIS A 994 -8.17 -58.44 -13.86
CA HIS A 994 -8.36 -57.06 -14.27
C HIS A 994 -9.83 -56.70 -14.17
N VAL A 995 -10.15 -55.64 -13.45
CA VAL A 995 -11.52 -55.15 -13.22
C VAL A 995 -11.64 -53.73 -13.75
N THR A 996 -12.58 -53.49 -14.66
CA THR A 996 -12.86 -52.17 -15.22
C THR A 996 -14.27 -51.75 -14.83
N VAL A 997 -14.39 -50.57 -14.21
CA VAL A 997 -15.67 -49.91 -13.95
C VAL A 997 -15.79 -48.72 -14.90
N TYR A 998 -16.89 -48.63 -15.64
CA TYR A 998 -17.07 -47.62 -16.69
C TYR A 998 -18.53 -47.17 -16.83
N ASN A 999 -18.76 -46.12 -17.62
CA ASN A 999 -20.08 -45.54 -17.89
C ASN A 999 -20.77 -44.98 -16.64
N PHE A 1000 -20.01 -44.27 -15.80
CA PHE A 1000 -20.55 -43.55 -14.65
C PHE A 1000 -20.30 -42.05 -14.77
N THR A 1001 -21.05 -41.26 -14.01
CA THR A 1001 -20.83 -39.82 -13.81
C THR A 1001 -20.44 -39.56 -12.36
N THR A 1002 -19.57 -38.59 -12.11
CA THR A 1002 -19.24 -38.16 -10.74
C THR A 1002 -20.33 -37.25 -10.17
N PRO A 1003 -20.58 -37.28 -8.85
CA PRO A 1003 -19.85 -38.03 -7.83
C PRO A 1003 -20.26 -39.51 -7.77
N ILE A 1004 -19.31 -40.39 -7.44
CA ILE A 1004 -19.57 -41.83 -7.26
C ILE A 1004 -18.67 -42.40 -6.17
N LYS A 1005 -19.21 -43.36 -5.41
CA LYS A 1005 -18.44 -44.18 -4.47
C LYS A 1005 -18.35 -45.62 -4.97
N ILE A 1006 -17.14 -46.11 -5.17
CA ILE A 1006 -16.85 -47.49 -5.63
C ILE A 1006 -16.14 -48.23 -4.50
N GLN A 1007 -16.69 -49.37 -4.08
CA GLN A 1007 -16.10 -50.23 -3.06
C GLN A 1007 -15.78 -51.60 -3.66
N ILE A 1008 -14.51 -52.04 -3.58
CA ILE A 1008 -14.00 -53.26 -4.23
C ILE A 1008 -13.07 -54.05 -3.30
N SER A 1009 -13.13 -55.38 -3.33
CA SER A 1009 -12.25 -56.25 -2.53
C SER A 1009 -11.99 -57.62 -3.17
N PHE A 1010 -10.82 -58.18 -2.89
CA PHE A 1010 -10.47 -59.58 -3.10
C PHE A 1010 -10.03 -60.18 -1.76
N ALA A 1011 -10.56 -61.34 -1.35
CA ALA A 1011 -10.25 -61.97 -0.06
C ALA A 1011 -9.92 -63.47 -0.21
N GLN A 1012 -8.88 -63.93 0.49
CA GLN A 1012 -8.46 -65.33 0.63
C GLN A 1012 -8.32 -65.65 2.13
N SER A 1013 -9.45 -65.75 2.85
CA SER A 1013 -9.47 -65.99 4.30
C SER A 1013 -9.98 -67.40 4.65
N PRO A 1014 -9.33 -68.15 5.58
CA PRO A 1014 -9.81 -69.47 6.02
C PRO A 1014 -11.09 -69.36 6.88
N PRO A 1015 -11.93 -70.41 6.97
CA PRO A 1015 -13.18 -70.37 7.73
C PRO A 1015 -12.94 -70.20 9.23
N ILE A 1016 -13.63 -69.23 9.84
CA ILE A 1016 -13.50 -68.89 11.26
C ILE A 1016 -14.02 -70.05 12.13
N ASN A 1017 -13.22 -70.46 13.13
CA ASN A 1017 -13.66 -71.36 14.19
C ASN A 1017 -14.59 -70.60 15.15
N TRP A 1018 -15.90 -70.70 14.87
CA TRP A 1018 -16.93 -69.99 15.63
C TRP A 1018 -16.89 -70.28 17.13
N VAL A 1019 -16.47 -71.46 17.56
CA VAL A 1019 -16.39 -71.79 19.00
C VAL A 1019 -15.27 -70.99 19.67
N LEU A 1020 -14.09 -70.94 19.07
CA LEU A 1020 -12.97 -70.14 19.59
C LEU A 1020 -13.27 -68.64 19.51
N PHE A 1021 -13.93 -68.20 18.43
CA PHE A 1021 -14.39 -66.82 18.29
C PHE A 1021 -15.40 -66.45 19.38
N PHE A 1022 -16.43 -67.25 19.65
CA PHE A 1022 -17.42 -66.93 20.68
C PHE A 1022 -16.88 -67.01 22.11
N VAL A 1023 -15.90 -67.88 22.39
CA VAL A 1023 -15.28 -67.94 23.72
C VAL A 1023 -14.39 -66.72 23.98
N ILE A 1024 -13.54 -66.37 23.02
CA ILE A 1024 -12.69 -65.16 23.13
C ILE A 1024 -13.56 -63.90 23.07
N PHE A 1025 -14.56 -63.87 22.19
CA PHE A 1025 -15.51 -62.77 22.10
C PHE A 1025 -16.32 -62.63 23.38
N ALA A 1026 -16.85 -63.69 23.99
CA ALA A 1026 -17.60 -63.58 25.24
C ALA A 1026 -16.70 -63.16 26.41
N ALA A 1027 -15.47 -63.68 26.50
CA ALA A 1027 -14.52 -63.28 27.54
C ALA A 1027 -14.08 -61.81 27.37
N CYS A 1028 -13.71 -61.41 26.16
CA CYS A 1028 -13.38 -60.02 25.83
C CYS A 1028 -14.60 -59.10 25.91
N PHE A 1029 -15.81 -59.58 25.64
CA PHE A 1029 -17.05 -58.81 25.73
C PHE A 1029 -17.45 -58.59 27.19
N VAL A 1030 -17.29 -59.57 28.08
CA VAL A 1030 -17.49 -59.37 29.52
C VAL A 1030 -16.42 -58.42 30.08
N VAL A 1031 -15.15 -58.56 29.66
CA VAL A 1031 -14.10 -57.61 30.04
C VAL A 1031 -14.36 -56.21 29.46
N LEU A 1032 -14.81 -56.11 28.21
CA LEU A 1032 -15.20 -54.85 27.59
C LEU A 1032 -16.47 -54.27 28.20
N LEU A 1033 -17.40 -55.07 28.73
CA LEU A 1033 -18.58 -54.57 29.45
C LEU A 1033 -18.20 -54.09 30.84
N VAL A 1034 -17.23 -54.71 31.50
CA VAL A 1034 -16.69 -54.24 32.79
C VAL A 1034 -15.83 -52.99 32.58
N VAL A 1035 -14.97 -52.97 31.56
CA VAL A 1035 -14.16 -51.80 31.18
C VAL A 1035 -15.06 -50.72 30.63
N ALA A 1036 -16.05 -51.00 29.79
CA ALA A 1036 -17.03 -50.02 29.35
C ALA A 1036 -17.93 -49.60 30.50
N GLY A 1037 -18.20 -50.44 31.50
CA GLY A 1037 -18.91 -50.07 32.72
C GLY A 1037 -18.08 -49.14 33.61
N LEU A 1038 -16.78 -49.42 33.77
CA LEU A 1038 -15.83 -48.58 34.50
C LEU A 1038 -15.53 -47.28 33.74
N VAL A 1039 -15.32 -47.35 32.42
CA VAL A 1039 -15.16 -46.22 31.51
C VAL A 1039 -16.47 -45.48 31.36
N TRP A 1040 -17.65 -46.10 31.50
CA TRP A 1040 -18.94 -45.43 31.55
C TRP A 1040 -19.18 -44.79 32.90
N ILE A 1041 -18.70 -45.38 34.00
CA ILE A 1041 -18.73 -44.75 35.33
C ILE A 1041 -17.73 -43.59 35.38
N ILE A 1042 -16.53 -43.76 34.82
CA ILE A 1042 -15.51 -42.71 34.67
C ILE A 1042 -16.00 -41.67 33.68
N LYS A 1043 -16.56 -42.03 32.54
CA LYS A 1043 -17.22 -41.14 31.58
C LYS A 1043 -18.41 -40.46 32.22
N GLN A 1044 -19.22 -41.11 33.04
CA GLN A 1044 -20.30 -40.45 33.78
C GLN A 1044 -19.76 -39.51 34.86
N ARG A 1045 -18.58 -39.79 35.42
CA ARG A 1045 -17.92 -38.96 36.43
C ARG A 1045 -17.15 -37.81 35.80
N VAL A 1046 -16.59 -38.00 34.61
CA VAL A 1046 -15.86 -37.04 33.77
C VAL A 1046 -16.85 -36.20 32.97
N GLU A 1047 -17.96 -36.76 32.50
CA GLU A 1047 -19.12 -36.02 31.98
C GLU A 1047 -19.83 -35.30 33.11
N ARG A 1048 -19.94 -35.84 34.35
CA ARG A 1048 -20.41 -35.02 35.48
C ARG A 1048 -19.41 -33.95 35.90
N TYR A 1049 -18.10 -34.18 35.80
CA TYR A 1049 -17.06 -33.20 36.09
C TYR A 1049 -16.99 -32.12 35.00
N HIS A 1050 -17.06 -32.50 33.72
CA HIS A 1050 -17.18 -31.61 32.57
C HIS A 1050 -18.54 -30.94 32.52
N LEU A 1051 -19.63 -31.59 32.89
CA LEU A 1051 -20.91 -30.92 33.06
C LEU A 1051 -20.83 -30.00 34.26
N MET A 1052 -20.15 -30.30 35.36
CA MET A 1052 -19.95 -29.34 36.46
C MET A 1052 -19.02 -28.17 36.07
N GLN A 1053 -17.99 -28.38 35.25
CA GLN A 1053 -17.09 -27.34 34.73
C GLN A 1053 -17.76 -26.51 33.63
N THR A 1054 -18.38 -27.15 32.64
CA THR A 1054 -19.12 -26.51 31.56
C THR A 1054 -20.35 -25.86 32.12
N ARG A 1055 -20.96 -26.43 33.17
CA ARG A 1055 -21.99 -25.75 33.92
C ARG A 1055 -21.38 -24.61 34.70
N HIS A 1056 -20.26 -24.67 35.43
CA HIS A 1056 -19.62 -23.48 36.02
C HIS A 1056 -19.28 -22.38 34.98
N VAL A 1057 -18.85 -22.76 33.78
CA VAL A 1057 -18.48 -21.83 32.69
C VAL A 1057 -19.70 -21.31 31.92
N GLU A 1058 -20.72 -22.14 31.68
CA GLU A 1058 -22.05 -21.77 31.15
C GLU A 1058 -22.82 -21.00 32.18
N ILE A 1059 -22.62 -21.30 33.44
CA ILE A 1059 -23.09 -20.55 34.55
C ILE A 1059 -22.43 -19.20 34.53
N GLU A 1060 -21.10 -19.06 34.36
CA GLU A 1060 -20.37 -17.78 34.22
C GLU A 1060 -20.70 -17.06 32.88
N ARG A 1061 -21.25 -17.78 31.89
CA ARG A 1061 -21.76 -17.27 30.58
C ARG A 1061 -23.27 -16.99 30.46
N MET A 1062 -24.14 -17.68 31.20
CA MET A 1062 -25.59 -17.47 31.42
C MET A 1062 -25.90 -16.64 32.66
N ALA A 1063 -25.00 -16.64 33.64
CA ALA A 1063 -23.77 -15.86 33.50
C ALA A 1063 -23.93 -14.72 32.45
N SER A 1064 -22.83 -14.24 31.92
CA SER A 1064 -22.64 -12.88 31.38
C SER A 1064 -23.55 -12.33 30.24
N ARG A 1065 -24.82 -12.75 30.08
CA ARG A 1065 -25.77 -12.32 29.06
C ARG A 1065 -27.21 -12.19 29.60
N PRO A 1066 -27.84 -11.02 29.55
CA PRO A 1066 -29.26 -10.88 29.83
C PRO A 1066 -30.09 -11.16 28.57
N PHE A 1067 -31.14 -11.96 28.71
CA PHE A 1067 -32.26 -11.95 27.76
C PHE A 1067 -33.28 -10.91 28.23
N ALA A 1068 -33.47 -9.84 27.46
CA ALA A 1068 -34.58 -8.91 27.65
C ALA A 1068 -35.59 -9.11 26.51
N SER A 1069 -36.84 -9.43 26.85
CA SER A 1069 -37.97 -9.33 25.93
C SER A 1069 -38.42 -7.86 25.82
N ALA A 1070 -38.56 -7.34 24.61
CA ALA A 1070 -39.09 -6.00 24.39
C ALA A 1070 -40.62 -6.01 24.29
N GLN A 1071 -41.30 -5.27 25.16
CA GLN A 1071 -42.73 -5.00 25.06
C GLN A 1071 -42.93 -3.52 24.69
N LEU A 1072 -43.49 -3.28 23.50
CA LEU A 1072 -43.73 -1.94 22.95
C LEU A 1072 -45.06 -1.41 23.50
N ASP A 1073 -45.01 -0.37 24.35
CA ASP A 1073 -46.20 0.32 24.85
C ASP A 1073 -46.34 1.67 24.13
N LEU A 1074 -47.38 1.81 23.32
CA LEU A 1074 -47.65 3.00 22.50
C LEU A 1074 -48.63 3.92 23.25
N SER A 1075 -48.16 4.55 24.32
CA SER A 1075 -48.90 5.62 25.00
C SER A 1075 -48.12 6.94 24.97
N PRO A 1076 -48.74 8.05 24.56
CA PRO A 1076 -48.06 9.33 24.42
C PRO A 1076 -48.04 10.02 25.78
N ASN A 1077 -47.02 9.76 26.60
CA ASN A 1077 -46.72 10.66 27.71
C ASN A 1077 -45.22 10.91 27.85
N ARG A 1078 -44.88 12.20 27.87
CA ARG A 1078 -43.55 12.80 27.77
C ARG A 1078 -42.64 12.32 28.90
N TYR A 1079 -41.49 11.74 28.54
CA TYR A 1079 -40.30 11.68 29.38
C TYR A 1079 -39.03 11.89 28.51
N ASP A 1080 -38.12 12.74 28.99
CA ASP A 1080 -36.96 13.33 28.27
C ASP A 1080 -35.73 12.39 28.11
N SER A 1081 -35.90 11.09 27.88
CA SER A 1081 -34.75 10.26 27.49
C SER A 1081 -35.18 8.99 26.76
N ALA A 1082 -34.46 8.65 25.68
CA ALA A 1082 -34.70 7.45 24.88
C ALA A 1082 -34.10 6.21 25.58
N THR A 1083 -34.92 5.19 25.81
CA THR A 1083 -34.48 3.93 26.46
C THR A 1083 -34.05 2.91 25.40
N PRO A 1084 -32.83 2.33 25.49
CA PRO A 1084 -32.37 1.30 24.55
C PRO A 1084 -33.16 0.00 24.73
N ILE A 1085 -33.34 -0.72 23.62
CA ILE A 1085 -34.17 -1.93 23.53
C ILE A 1085 -33.34 -3.19 23.77
N SER A 1086 -32.08 -3.16 23.34
CA SER A 1086 -31.05 -4.09 23.77
C SER A 1086 -29.74 -3.36 23.99
N ILE A 1087 -28.90 -3.91 24.86
CA ILE A 1087 -27.56 -3.41 25.13
C ILE A 1087 -26.62 -4.61 25.03
N GLU A 1088 -25.68 -4.57 24.09
CA GLU A 1088 -24.66 -5.60 23.94
C GLU A 1088 -23.30 -5.03 24.38
N PRO A 1089 -22.73 -5.47 25.52
CA PRO A 1089 -21.45 -4.96 26.01
C PRO A 1089 -20.31 -5.43 25.10
N CYS A 1090 -19.34 -4.54 24.84
CA CYS A 1090 -18.09 -4.89 24.16
C CYS A 1090 -17.21 -5.75 25.09
N SER A 1091 -16.20 -6.42 24.55
CA SER A 1091 -15.36 -7.41 25.26
C SER A 1091 -14.69 -6.89 26.55
N ASN A 1092 -14.53 -5.57 26.69
CA ASN A 1092 -13.95 -4.92 27.87
C ASN A 1092 -14.98 -4.38 28.88
N TYR A 1093 -16.29 -4.52 28.63
CA TYR A 1093 -17.41 -4.08 29.48
C TYR A 1093 -17.45 -2.59 29.88
N GLN A 1094 -16.63 -1.73 29.26
CA GLN A 1094 -16.62 -0.28 29.49
C GLN A 1094 -17.60 0.45 28.56
N ALA A 1095 -17.81 -0.09 27.36
CA ALA A 1095 -18.77 0.40 26.38
C ALA A 1095 -19.66 -0.75 25.90
N GLY A 1096 -20.84 -0.42 25.39
CA GLY A 1096 -21.78 -1.36 24.81
C GLY A 1096 -22.55 -0.74 23.67
N ILE A 1097 -22.98 -1.58 22.74
CA ILE A 1097 -23.79 -1.20 21.59
C ILE A 1097 -25.25 -1.20 22.04
N TYR A 1098 -25.87 -0.02 22.00
CA TYR A 1098 -27.28 0.17 22.26
C TYR A 1098 -28.04 0.01 20.97
N THR A 1099 -29.03 -0.87 20.97
CA THR A 1099 -30.00 -0.99 19.88
C THR A 1099 -31.21 -0.14 20.21
N LEU A 1100 -31.52 0.83 19.35
CA LEU A 1100 -32.60 1.81 19.50
C LEU A 1100 -33.58 1.68 18.33
N ILE A 1101 -34.86 1.92 18.59
CA ILE A 1101 -35.85 2.14 17.53
C ILE A 1101 -36.00 3.65 17.42
N VAL A 1102 -35.67 4.17 16.25
CA VAL A 1102 -35.72 5.58 15.92
C VAL A 1102 -36.85 5.84 14.94
N ARG A 1103 -37.58 6.93 15.16
CA ARG A 1103 -38.60 7.38 14.21
C ARG A 1103 -37.90 8.13 13.08
N LEU A 1104 -38.13 7.69 11.85
CA LEU A 1104 -37.55 8.34 10.68
C LEU A 1104 -38.22 9.71 10.43
N PRO A 1105 -37.46 10.72 9.97
CA PRO A 1105 -37.97 12.08 9.82
C PRO A 1105 -39.12 12.13 8.82
N THR A 1106 -40.25 12.70 9.24
CA THR A 1106 -41.49 12.78 8.45
C THR A 1106 -41.53 13.98 7.50
N GLY A 1107 -40.43 14.76 7.41
CA GLY A 1107 -40.37 15.99 6.60
C GLY A 1107 -41.38 17.05 7.02
N GLY A 1108 -41.74 17.11 8.32
CA GLY A 1108 -42.71 18.07 8.86
C GLY A 1108 -44.18 17.62 8.79
N LYS A 1109 -44.47 16.39 8.35
CA LYS A 1109 -45.83 15.80 8.33
C LYS A 1109 -46.09 14.96 9.60
N GLU A 1110 -47.35 14.72 9.94
CA GLU A 1110 -47.71 13.91 11.13
C GLU A 1110 -47.33 12.42 10.98
N PHE A 1111 -47.30 11.89 9.76
CA PHE A 1111 -47.01 10.50 9.45
C PHE A 1111 -46.06 10.37 8.25
N THR A 1112 -45.35 9.25 8.16
CA THR A 1112 -44.45 8.98 7.03
C THR A 1112 -45.23 8.70 5.74
N PRO A 1113 -44.69 9.06 4.55
CA PRO A 1113 -45.35 8.85 3.27
C PRO A 1113 -45.70 7.37 3.00
N HIS A 1114 -46.84 7.11 2.37
CA HIS A 1114 -47.28 5.77 2.01
C HIS A 1114 -46.22 5.03 1.18
N GLY A 1115 -45.88 3.81 1.59
CA GLY A 1115 -44.85 2.98 0.96
C GLY A 1115 -43.51 2.96 1.70
N THR A 1116 -43.35 3.71 2.80
CA THR A 1116 -42.12 3.75 3.60
C THR A 1116 -42.38 3.42 5.08
N SER A 1117 -41.46 2.67 5.71
CA SER A 1117 -41.50 2.40 7.15
C SER A 1117 -41.22 3.68 7.93
N GLY A 1118 -42.06 4.02 8.90
CA GLY A 1118 -41.85 5.19 9.76
C GLY A 1118 -40.86 4.99 10.91
N LEU A 1119 -40.34 3.77 11.05
CA LEU A 1119 -39.45 3.35 12.12
C LEU A 1119 -38.22 2.66 11.51
N ALA A 1120 -37.05 2.95 12.08
CA ALA A 1120 -35.81 2.26 11.78
C ALA A 1120 -35.17 1.76 13.06
N VAL A 1121 -34.38 0.69 12.95
CA VAL A 1121 -33.53 0.21 14.04
C VAL A 1121 -32.14 0.81 13.82
N ALA A 1122 -31.62 1.47 14.84
CA ALA A 1122 -30.29 2.08 14.83
C ALA A 1122 -29.45 1.51 15.96
N SER A 1123 -28.13 1.44 15.77
CA SER A 1123 -27.18 1.05 16.79
C SER A 1123 -26.28 2.22 17.16
N SER A 1124 -25.97 2.37 18.45
CA SER A 1124 -25.08 3.42 18.96
C SER A 1124 -24.13 2.86 20.00
N LEU A 1125 -22.85 3.18 19.91
CA LEU A 1125 -21.86 2.76 20.90
C LEU A 1125 -21.86 3.76 22.08
N CYS A 1126 -22.15 3.27 23.28
CA CYS A 1126 -22.30 4.10 24.48
C CYS A 1126 -21.52 3.51 25.67
N THR A 1127 -21.01 4.35 26.55
CA THR A 1127 -20.34 3.91 27.78
C THR A 1127 -21.35 3.39 28.81
N LEU A 1128 -21.09 2.24 29.43
CA LEU A 1128 -22.02 1.57 30.34
C LEU A 1128 -21.93 2.16 31.76
N THR A 1129 -23.09 2.43 32.38
CA THR A 1129 -23.14 2.91 33.77
C THR A 1129 -23.07 1.76 34.77
N GLN A 1130 -22.58 2.02 35.99
CA GLN A 1130 -22.39 1.00 37.03
C GLN A 1130 -23.66 0.19 37.36
N SER A 1131 -24.83 0.80 37.29
CA SER A 1131 -26.12 0.13 37.52
C SER A 1131 -26.54 -0.80 36.39
N GLN A 1132 -26.12 -0.52 35.14
CA GLN A 1132 -26.41 -1.36 33.97
C GLN A 1132 -25.48 -2.58 33.91
N LEU A 1133 -24.22 -2.40 34.33
CA LEU A 1133 -23.24 -3.49 34.50
C LEU A 1133 -23.72 -4.57 35.48
N ALA A 1134 -24.45 -4.19 36.53
CA ALA A 1134 -25.00 -5.12 37.53
C ALA A 1134 -26.14 -6.02 37.01
N LEU A 1135 -26.81 -5.65 35.91
CA LEU A 1135 -27.96 -6.36 35.32
C LEU A 1135 -27.59 -7.30 34.17
N LEU A 1136 -26.48 -7.03 33.49
CA LEU A 1136 -25.88 -7.91 32.48
C LEU A 1136 -25.06 -9.04 33.14
N GLN A 1137 -24.96 -8.98 34.47
CA GLN A 1137 -24.36 -9.99 35.31
C GLN A 1137 -25.40 -10.94 35.99
N PRO A 1138 -25.04 -12.19 36.33
CA PRO A 1138 -25.99 -13.31 36.19
C PRO A 1138 -25.75 -14.51 37.15
N PRO A 1139 -26.74 -15.39 37.38
CA PRO A 1139 -26.61 -16.35 38.48
C PRO A 1139 -26.29 -17.78 38.02
N GLU A 1140 -25.44 -18.43 38.80
CA GLU A 1140 -25.04 -19.82 38.71
C GLU A 1140 -26.20 -20.83 38.90
N ALA A 1141 -26.24 -21.89 38.08
CA ALA A 1141 -27.31 -22.85 37.83
C ALA A 1141 -26.95 -24.24 38.36
N ASP A 1142 -27.77 -24.82 39.25
CA ASP A 1142 -27.67 -26.24 39.66
C ASP A 1142 -28.94 -27.07 39.34
N GLY A 1143 -28.84 -28.41 39.43
CA GLY A 1143 -29.50 -29.46 38.62
C GLY A 1143 -31.02 -29.66 38.71
N GLN A 1144 -31.57 -30.13 37.59
CA GLN A 1144 -32.83 -30.88 37.34
C GLN A 1144 -33.77 -31.21 38.54
N GLN A 1145 -35.05 -30.83 38.45
CA GLN A 1145 -36.17 -31.76 38.13
C GLN A 1145 -37.55 -31.05 38.16
N ALA A 1146 -38.31 -31.29 37.09
CA ALA A 1146 -39.76 -31.41 36.96
C ALA A 1146 -40.72 -30.43 37.68
N ASN A 1147 -41.50 -29.74 36.84
CA ASN A 1147 -42.89 -29.28 37.07
C ASN A 1147 -43.18 -28.39 38.29
N GLN A 1148 -42.99 -27.08 38.12
CA GLN A 1148 -43.96 -26.10 38.62
C GLN A 1148 -44.15 -24.95 37.61
N LYS A 1149 -45.38 -24.81 37.12
CA LYS A 1149 -45.90 -23.54 36.61
C LYS A 1149 -45.96 -22.54 37.78
N SER A 1150 -45.76 -21.26 37.46
CA SER A 1150 -46.11 -20.05 38.20
C SER A 1150 -44.99 -19.34 39.01
N SER A 1151 -44.83 -18.05 38.65
CA SER A 1151 -44.53 -16.89 39.53
C SER A 1151 -43.34 -15.99 39.15
N LEU A 1152 -43.23 -15.60 37.87
CA LEU A 1152 -42.59 -14.32 37.47
C LEU A 1152 -43.52 -13.12 37.76
N ARG A 1153 -44.02 -13.03 39.00
CA ARG A 1153 -44.75 -11.87 39.54
C ARG A 1153 -44.22 -11.57 40.93
N ARG A 1154 -43.09 -10.88 41.00
CA ARG A 1154 -42.72 -9.89 42.03
C ARG A 1154 -41.28 -9.47 41.75
N PHE A 1155 -41.00 -8.19 41.95
CA PHE A 1155 -39.75 -7.49 41.65
C PHE A 1155 -39.63 -6.87 40.25
N ILE A 1156 -40.69 -6.18 39.84
CA ILE A 1156 -40.52 -4.84 39.28
C ILE A 1156 -41.38 -3.90 40.13
N SER A 1157 -40.75 -2.94 40.81
CA SER A 1157 -41.45 -1.85 41.48
C SER A 1157 -41.83 -0.79 40.43
N PHE A 1158 -42.94 -0.99 39.74
CA PHE A 1158 -43.66 0.13 39.12
C PHE A 1158 -44.66 0.67 40.15
N LYS A 1159 -44.41 1.89 40.64
CA LYS A 1159 -45.44 2.70 41.29
C LYS A 1159 -46.49 3.04 40.23
N ASN A 1160 -47.69 2.50 40.39
CA ASN A 1160 -48.92 2.98 39.78
C ASN A 1160 -49.24 4.40 40.26
N PRO A 1161 -49.75 5.27 39.38
CA PRO A 1161 -50.66 6.32 39.81
C PRO A 1161 -51.97 6.20 39.02
N PHE A 1162 -53.02 5.71 39.69
CA PHE A 1162 -54.38 6.25 39.57
C PHE A 1162 -55.24 5.69 40.71
N SER A 1163 -55.61 6.55 41.66
CA SER A 1163 -56.99 6.70 42.15
C SER A 1163 -57.02 7.55 43.43
N SER A 1164 -57.59 8.75 43.29
CA SER A 1164 -58.45 9.46 44.25
C SER A 1164 -57.92 9.85 45.64
N ARG A 1165 -57.38 11.08 45.78
CA ARG A 1165 -58.04 12.24 46.40
C ARG A 1165 -57.18 13.49 46.25
#